data_AF-A0A353WGK8-F1
#
_entry.id   AF-A0A353WGK8-F1
#
_cell.length_a   1.000
_cell.length_b   1.000
_cell.length_c   1.000
_cell.angle_alpha   90.00
_cell.angle_beta   90.00
_cell.angle_gamma   90.00
#
_symmetry.space_group_name_H-M   'P 1'
#
loop_
_entity.id
_entity.type
_entity.pdbx_description
1 polymer ?
#
loop_
_entity_poly.entity_id
_entity_poly.type
_entity_poly.pdbx_seq_one_letter_code
_entity_poly.pdbx_strand_id
1 'polypeptide(L)'
;MVREEYLRFLQTFNVDSTSINAKKIANIVLDNLEELTQLSTHQGQRIRRIIALAQPQWNEIRTDITIINSANSNDYQRIKQLKHMVVGPFRGFARAEEFNLDSQCVLIYGPNGTGKSSFCEALEYGLLGSVSEAETKRFRDQAEYLKNAHVNQFTPPHIIAKDANEDDVIVEPNASKYRFCFVEKNRIDNFSRIAAQAPSKQTELISTLFGLEAFTDYVRNFTTEIDERYIDIQGEKTKLLAQKRLELSSAEQIKINNIAELETITQEELALAQRYKNNFSFNLMVSEIIGTTDSLGAIHQLEKELQTPVPLKSNLTTSALDILINNIQVNINQLNSQQQELGSYSQQISFKQLYEAVIQIQPSNPESCPACHTPLNLVTINPYLHSQEELEKLQHLAKIQKRIQDTQQTIGQQLFSLSQIVNTCLHFLSTNNQLVAYQIPNGIQPTLSWWNSLLQYLADGYTPYQHIVAQVKHLENTDLLSSQAQATRNSTLEELNRLREFERQITILQTRRNTALKEISKAELLITNFNTQNAQLINEVTLEESILQRNQSILEGYTEFVTKINAYSRLLPSQLVADLGETVTTLYNAFNRYDASHEKLASVKLPLTQSQKLLISFQKDPTTFFDALHILSEGHIRCIGLAILLAKNIKENCPILIFDDPVNAIDDEHRAAIRETLFKDSFFEQTQIILAIHGEEFFNNTHQMLGKERAAISQSYIFSPHKPDNHIYVLSLQRPRNHVLVARELYSRGEYRDALMSSRRALENLCDKTWFHYGKHCDRNDGLISVSRRSPDQPWDLRNLAENLKSKIDKSQANIPKKTEIVSALTLLLGPNGTSPCWRYLNKGTHDEDNLPEFDQHIVGKIVSSLEQLDSALN
;
A
#
# COMPACT_ATOMS: atom_id res chain seq x y z
N MET A 1 -21.27 22.81 -17.01
CA MET A 1 -19.90 22.35 -17.35
C MET A 1 -19.44 21.15 -16.52
N VAL A 2 -19.15 21.29 -15.20
CA VAL A 2 -18.69 20.15 -14.36
C VAL A 2 -19.64 18.95 -14.43
N ARG A 3 -20.95 19.19 -14.35
CA ARG A 3 -21.98 18.14 -14.45
C ARG A 3 -21.95 17.37 -15.77
N GLU A 4 -21.78 18.06 -16.90
CA GLU A 4 -21.80 17.43 -18.22
C GLU A 4 -20.56 16.58 -18.46
N GLU A 5 -19.37 17.10 -18.12
CA GLU A 5 -18.13 16.33 -18.21
C GLU A 5 -18.11 15.17 -17.20
N TYR A 6 -18.70 15.35 -16.02
CA TYR A 6 -18.88 14.26 -15.07
C TYR A 6 -19.79 13.16 -15.63
N LEU A 7 -20.88 13.50 -16.33
CA LEU A 7 -21.73 12.51 -17.00
C LEU A 7 -20.97 11.77 -18.13
N ARG A 8 -20.13 12.47 -18.91
CA ARG A 8 -19.25 11.84 -19.91
C ARG A 8 -18.23 10.90 -19.27
N PHE A 9 -17.64 11.29 -18.16
CA PHE A 9 -16.79 10.43 -17.36
C PHE A 9 -17.54 9.16 -16.89
N LEU A 10 -18.78 9.30 -16.41
CA LEU A 10 -19.59 8.16 -16.00
C LEU A 10 -19.88 7.17 -17.15
N GLN A 11 -19.94 7.63 -18.41
CA GLN A 11 -20.06 6.73 -19.57
C GLN A 11 -18.84 5.82 -19.71
N THR A 12 -17.64 6.33 -19.43
CA THR A 12 -16.41 5.52 -19.39
C THR A 12 -16.30 4.63 -18.15
N PHE A 13 -17.16 4.86 -17.16
CA PHE A 13 -17.18 4.18 -15.86
C PHE A 13 -18.06 2.92 -15.85
N ASN A 14 -18.98 2.81 -16.82
CA ASN A 14 -20.00 1.76 -16.93
C ASN A 14 -19.49 0.44 -17.55
N VAL A 15 -18.20 0.12 -17.37
CA VAL A 15 -17.55 -1.11 -17.86
C VAL A 15 -17.52 -2.17 -16.75
N ASP A 16 -17.60 -3.46 -17.11
CA ASP A 16 -17.62 -4.60 -16.16
C ASP A 16 -16.39 -4.68 -15.24
N SER A 17 -15.30 -3.98 -15.58
CA SER A 17 -14.06 -3.93 -14.80
C SER A 17 -14.09 -2.99 -13.60
N THR A 18 -15.16 -2.22 -13.37
CA THR A 18 -15.27 -1.29 -12.24
C THR A 18 -15.97 -1.94 -11.04
N SER A 19 -15.38 -1.82 -9.84
CA SER A 19 -15.97 -2.42 -8.63
C SER A 19 -17.33 -1.81 -8.27
N ILE A 20 -18.17 -2.60 -7.63
CA ILE A 20 -19.49 -2.17 -7.14
C ILE A 20 -19.33 -1.00 -6.15
N ASN A 21 -18.31 -1.04 -5.29
CA ASN A 21 -18.01 0.00 -4.32
C ASN A 21 -17.66 1.33 -5.01
N ALA A 22 -16.89 1.30 -6.10
CA ALA A 22 -16.57 2.50 -6.87
C ALA A 22 -17.81 3.08 -7.57
N LYS A 23 -18.71 2.24 -8.10
CA LYS A 23 -19.99 2.69 -8.69
C LYS A 23 -20.89 3.37 -7.66
N LYS A 24 -20.93 2.86 -6.41
CA LYS A 24 -21.66 3.51 -5.31
C LYS A 24 -21.12 4.92 -5.03
N ILE A 25 -19.80 5.09 -4.93
CA ILE A 25 -19.19 6.42 -4.74
C ILE A 25 -19.51 7.35 -5.91
N ALA A 26 -19.46 6.85 -7.14
CA ALA A 26 -19.80 7.63 -8.32
C ALA A 26 -21.27 8.15 -8.27
N ASN A 27 -22.20 7.31 -7.82
CA ASN A 27 -23.60 7.73 -7.62
C ASN A 27 -23.76 8.76 -6.49
N ILE A 28 -23.04 8.62 -5.35
CA ILE A 28 -23.04 9.65 -4.30
C ILE A 28 -22.61 11.00 -4.86
N VAL A 29 -21.54 11.00 -5.65
CA VAL A 29 -20.98 12.22 -6.24
C VAL A 29 -21.92 12.81 -7.30
N LEU A 30 -22.60 11.98 -8.10
CA LEU A 30 -23.59 12.41 -9.06
C LEU A 30 -24.79 13.09 -8.38
N ASP A 31 -25.33 12.47 -7.33
CA ASP A 31 -26.54 12.92 -6.64
C ASP A 31 -26.28 14.21 -5.81
N ASN A 32 -25.02 14.49 -5.45
CA ASN A 32 -24.62 15.63 -4.61
C ASN A 32 -23.64 16.59 -5.31
N LEU A 33 -23.66 16.63 -6.65
CA LEU A 33 -22.63 17.31 -7.43
C LEU A 33 -22.54 18.82 -7.16
N GLU A 34 -23.68 19.50 -6.99
CA GLU A 34 -23.74 20.94 -6.68
C GLU A 34 -23.21 21.29 -5.28
N GLU A 35 -23.40 20.40 -4.31
CA GLU A 35 -22.85 20.58 -2.97
C GLU A 35 -21.34 20.35 -2.97
N LEU A 36 -20.89 19.27 -3.62
CA LEU A 36 -19.48 18.88 -3.64
C LEU A 36 -18.59 19.85 -4.43
N THR A 37 -19.12 20.54 -5.45
CA THR A 37 -18.38 21.55 -6.22
C THR A 37 -17.96 22.74 -5.37
N GLN A 38 -18.73 23.10 -4.34
CA GLN A 38 -18.42 24.20 -3.42
C GLN A 38 -17.38 23.83 -2.36
N LEU A 39 -17.14 22.53 -2.15
CA LEU A 39 -16.21 22.02 -1.14
C LEU A 39 -14.81 21.81 -1.71
N SER A 40 -13.79 22.09 -0.89
CA SER A 40 -12.37 21.93 -1.26
C SER A 40 -11.68 20.81 -0.47
N THR A 41 -10.39 20.59 -0.76
CA THR A 41 -9.51 19.72 0.04
C THR A 41 -9.07 20.33 1.37
N HIS A 42 -9.32 21.63 1.61
CA HIS A 42 -8.95 22.29 2.85
C HIS A 42 -9.63 21.60 4.04
N GLN A 43 -8.83 21.12 5.02
CA GLN A 43 -9.29 20.31 6.15
C GLN A 43 -10.08 19.04 5.78
N GLY A 44 -10.00 18.59 4.51
CA GLY A 44 -10.74 17.45 4.00
C GLY A 44 -12.26 17.64 4.00
N GLN A 45 -12.77 18.86 3.82
CA GLN A 45 -14.20 19.14 3.77
C GLN A 45 -14.97 18.22 2.81
N ARG A 46 -14.48 18.07 1.58
CA ARG A 46 -15.15 17.24 0.57
C ARG A 46 -15.18 15.76 0.96
N ILE A 47 -14.05 15.20 1.36
CA ILE A 47 -13.97 13.78 1.73
C ILE A 47 -14.82 13.47 2.97
N ARG A 48 -14.81 14.35 3.98
CA ARG A 48 -15.68 14.22 5.16
C ARG A 48 -17.15 14.21 4.76
N ARG A 49 -17.56 15.06 3.80
CA ARG A 49 -18.93 15.08 3.32
C ARG A 49 -19.30 13.81 2.56
N ILE A 50 -18.43 13.32 1.67
CA ILE A 50 -18.64 12.05 0.95
C ILE A 50 -18.78 10.89 1.94
N ILE A 51 -17.92 10.81 2.96
CA ILE A 51 -17.99 9.76 3.99
C ILE A 51 -19.29 9.87 4.80
N ALA A 52 -19.70 11.09 5.18
CA ALA A 52 -20.95 11.33 5.90
C ALA A 52 -22.20 10.92 5.10
N LEU A 53 -22.15 11.03 3.77
CA LEU A 53 -23.21 10.56 2.87
C LEU A 53 -23.14 9.03 2.67
N ALA A 54 -21.93 8.44 2.65
CA ALA A 54 -21.71 7.03 2.41
C ALA A 54 -22.03 6.13 3.62
N GLN A 55 -21.60 6.50 4.83
CA GLN A 55 -21.69 5.65 6.02
C GLN A 55 -23.12 5.22 6.40
N PRO A 56 -24.13 6.11 6.48
CA PRO A 56 -25.45 5.71 6.97
C PRO A 56 -26.21 4.80 5.99
N GLN A 57 -26.01 4.97 4.68
CA GLN A 57 -26.84 4.32 3.64
C GLN A 57 -26.05 3.42 2.68
N TRP A 58 -24.82 3.00 3.02
CA TRP A 58 -23.92 2.28 2.10
C TRP A 58 -24.56 1.10 1.35
N ASN A 59 -25.46 0.37 2.01
CA ASN A 59 -26.14 -0.80 1.42
C ASN A 59 -27.32 -0.42 0.51
N GLU A 60 -27.90 0.77 0.69
CA GLU A 60 -29.05 1.28 -0.07
C GLU A 60 -28.64 2.06 -1.33
N ILE A 61 -27.35 2.43 -1.43
CA ILE A 61 -26.83 3.16 -2.60
C ILE A 61 -26.88 2.28 -3.84
N ARG A 62 -27.45 2.84 -4.90
CA ARG A 62 -27.57 2.23 -6.23
C ARG A 62 -26.20 1.80 -6.74
N THR A 63 -26.13 0.59 -7.29
CA THR A 63 -24.91 0.01 -7.89
C THR A 63 -24.82 0.27 -9.39
N ASP A 64 -25.96 0.50 -10.03
CA ASP A 64 -26.05 0.76 -11.46
C ASP A 64 -25.97 2.26 -11.72
N ILE A 65 -25.16 2.66 -12.69
CA ILE A 65 -25.03 4.05 -13.11
C ILE A 65 -26.02 4.26 -14.25
N THR A 66 -27.20 4.77 -13.91
CA THR A 66 -28.23 5.13 -14.90
C THR A 66 -27.89 6.51 -15.46
N ILE A 67 -27.15 6.54 -16.55
CA ILE A 67 -26.92 7.76 -17.31
C ILE A 67 -28.20 8.00 -18.09
N ILE A 68 -29.09 8.85 -17.56
CA ILE A 68 -30.15 9.42 -18.39
C ILE A 68 -29.41 10.25 -19.42
N ASN A 69 -29.20 9.68 -20.60
CA ASN A 69 -28.62 10.38 -21.73
C ASN A 69 -29.58 11.51 -22.10
N SER A 70 -29.39 12.67 -21.49
CA SER A 70 -29.80 13.95 -22.05
C SER A 70 -29.01 14.28 -23.34
N ALA A 71 -28.20 13.33 -23.85
CA ALA A 71 -27.70 13.33 -25.21
C ALA A 71 -28.82 13.04 -26.24
N ASN A 72 -29.91 12.38 -25.86
CA ASN A 72 -31.01 12.06 -26.80
C ASN A 72 -32.31 12.84 -26.54
N SER A 73 -32.37 13.69 -25.52
CA SER A 73 -33.59 14.43 -25.16
C SER A 73 -33.54 15.93 -25.47
N ASN A 74 -32.67 16.40 -26.37
CA ASN A 74 -32.69 17.78 -26.86
C ASN A 74 -32.00 18.00 -28.23
N ASP A 75 -32.06 17.02 -29.14
CA ASP A 75 -31.72 17.28 -30.55
C ASP A 75 -32.65 18.34 -31.18
N TYR A 76 -33.84 18.54 -30.60
CA TYR A 76 -34.84 19.53 -31.01
C TYR A 76 -34.49 21.00 -30.66
N GLN A 77 -33.39 21.28 -29.94
CA GLN A 77 -33.01 22.65 -29.53
C GLN A 77 -31.61 23.05 -30.02
N ARG A 78 -31.13 22.45 -31.12
CA ARG A 78 -29.90 22.94 -31.76
C ARG A 78 -30.22 24.25 -32.48
N ILE A 79 -29.73 25.36 -31.92
CA ILE A 79 -29.77 26.66 -32.58
C ILE A 79 -29.10 26.55 -33.94
N LYS A 80 -29.78 27.01 -34.99
CA LYS A 80 -29.25 27.17 -36.34
C LYS A 80 -28.59 28.53 -36.52
N GLN A 81 -29.17 29.57 -35.92
CA GLN A 81 -28.75 30.96 -36.13
C GLN A 81 -29.28 31.89 -35.02
N LEU A 82 -28.53 32.92 -34.62
CA LEU A 82 -29.04 34.00 -33.80
C LEU A 82 -29.90 34.96 -34.64
N LYS A 83 -31.05 35.36 -34.10
CA LYS A 83 -32.02 36.22 -34.77
C LYS A 83 -32.04 37.63 -34.20
N HIS A 84 -32.02 37.77 -32.87
CA HIS A 84 -32.20 39.06 -32.22
C HIS A 84 -31.51 39.10 -30.86
N MET A 85 -30.98 40.27 -30.47
CA MET A 85 -30.43 40.51 -29.13
C MET A 85 -30.89 41.87 -28.61
N VAL A 86 -31.37 41.90 -27.36
CA VAL A 86 -31.58 43.12 -26.58
C VAL A 86 -30.55 43.17 -25.47
N VAL A 87 -29.81 44.26 -25.36
CA VAL A 87 -28.75 44.42 -24.35
C VAL A 87 -28.82 45.80 -23.69
N GLY A 88 -28.75 45.85 -22.36
CA GLY A 88 -28.60 47.09 -21.61
C GLY A 88 -29.62 47.30 -20.49
N PRO A 89 -29.21 47.86 -19.33
CA PRO A 89 -27.85 48.30 -19.00
C PRO A 89 -26.83 47.17 -18.81
N PHE A 90 -25.71 47.23 -19.56
CA PHE A 90 -24.68 46.18 -19.61
C PHE A 90 -23.36 46.75 -20.13
N ARG A 91 -22.26 46.64 -19.38
CA ARG A 91 -20.93 47.15 -19.76
C ARG A 91 -21.01 48.58 -20.30
N GLY A 92 -20.63 48.86 -21.55
CA GLY A 92 -20.73 50.19 -22.15
C GLY A 92 -22.16 50.64 -22.53
N PHE A 93 -23.14 49.74 -22.57
CA PHE A 93 -24.54 50.08 -22.86
C PHE A 93 -25.23 50.62 -21.60
N ALA A 94 -25.39 51.94 -21.51
CA ALA A 94 -26.09 52.60 -20.40
C ALA A 94 -27.63 52.45 -20.43
N ARG A 95 -28.22 52.14 -21.60
CA ARG A 95 -29.66 51.88 -21.83
C ARG A 95 -29.82 50.68 -22.76
N ALA A 96 -31.03 50.13 -22.84
CA ALA A 96 -31.35 49.03 -23.74
C ALA A 96 -31.12 49.43 -25.21
N GLU A 97 -30.42 48.57 -25.95
CA GLU A 97 -30.14 48.67 -27.37
C GLU A 97 -30.53 47.33 -28.04
N GLU A 98 -31.15 47.40 -29.21
CA GLU A 98 -31.65 46.23 -29.94
C GLU A 98 -30.81 45.97 -31.20
N PHE A 99 -30.52 44.69 -31.44
CA PHE A 99 -29.74 44.24 -32.59
C PHE A 99 -30.51 43.16 -33.35
N ASN A 100 -30.79 43.42 -34.62
CA ASN A 100 -31.20 42.41 -35.56
C ASN A 100 -29.97 41.61 -36.02
N LEU A 101 -29.98 40.31 -35.71
CA LEU A 101 -28.93 39.37 -36.07
C LEU A 101 -29.40 38.37 -37.13
N ASP A 102 -30.61 38.52 -37.68
CA ASP A 102 -31.22 37.59 -38.65
C ASP A 102 -30.58 37.69 -40.04
N SER A 103 -29.30 37.35 -40.12
CA SER A 103 -28.50 37.17 -41.32
C SER A 103 -27.39 36.15 -41.04
N GLN A 104 -27.02 35.39 -42.07
CA GLN A 104 -25.83 34.53 -42.04
C GLN A 104 -24.54 35.34 -41.76
N CYS A 105 -24.50 36.61 -42.18
CA CYS A 105 -23.36 37.51 -41.98
C CYS A 105 -23.80 38.79 -41.27
N VAL A 106 -23.19 39.05 -40.10
CA VAL A 106 -23.38 40.28 -39.31
C VAL A 106 -22.03 40.98 -39.18
N LEU A 107 -21.88 42.16 -39.76
CA LEU A 107 -20.63 42.92 -39.76
C LEU A 107 -20.72 44.14 -38.85
N ILE A 108 -19.78 44.28 -37.94
CA ILE A 108 -19.74 45.39 -36.98
C ILE A 108 -18.43 46.14 -37.19
N TYR A 109 -18.53 47.42 -37.48
CA TYR A 109 -17.39 48.30 -37.65
C TYR A 109 -17.38 49.41 -36.59
N GLY A 110 -16.22 49.73 -36.04
CA GLY A 110 -16.06 50.92 -35.22
C GLY A 110 -14.63 51.08 -34.70
N PRO A 111 -14.14 52.32 -34.49
CA PRO A 111 -12.85 52.57 -33.87
C PRO A 111 -12.65 51.86 -32.51
N ASN A 112 -11.42 51.80 -32.00
CA ASN A 112 -11.15 51.25 -30.67
C ASN A 112 -11.87 52.05 -29.57
N GLY A 113 -12.38 51.36 -28.54
CA GLY A 113 -13.11 51.99 -27.44
C GLY A 113 -14.56 52.40 -27.76
N THR A 114 -15.12 52.00 -28.89
CA THR A 114 -16.51 52.34 -29.28
C THR A 114 -17.58 51.37 -28.77
N GLY A 115 -17.21 50.30 -28.06
CA GLY A 115 -18.17 49.35 -27.47
C GLY A 115 -18.34 48.01 -28.20
N LYS A 116 -17.55 47.73 -29.25
CA LYS A 116 -17.56 46.45 -29.97
C LYS A 116 -17.38 45.23 -29.04
N SER A 117 -16.37 45.27 -28.17
CA SER A 117 -16.17 44.20 -27.20
C SER A 117 -17.33 44.09 -26.21
N SER A 118 -18.00 45.19 -25.83
CA SER A 118 -19.21 45.11 -25.00
C SER A 118 -20.37 44.40 -25.71
N PHE A 119 -20.49 44.54 -27.03
CA PHE A 119 -21.45 43.76 -27.83
C PHE A 119 -21.07 42.27 -27.86
N CYS A 120 -19.79 41.95 -28.09
CA CYS A 120 -19.31 40.56 -28.09
C CYS A 120 -19.44 39.91 -26.71
N GLU A 121 -19.12 40.63 -25.62
CA GLU A 121 -19.29 40.20 -24.22
C GLU A 121 -20.77 39.96 -23.89
N ALA A 122 -21.71 40.70 -24.48
CA ALA A 122 -23.15 40.46 -24.28
C ALA A 122 -23.59 39.14 -24.93
N LEU A 123 -23.14 38.86 -26.15
CA LEU A 123 -23.34 37.56 -26.79
C LEU A 123 -22.66 36.45 -26.01
N GLU A 124 -21.43 36.67 -25.52
CA GLU A 124 -20.68 35.70 -24.73
C GLU A 124 -21.40 35.34 -23.43
N TYR A 125 -21.85 36.35 -22.68
CA TYR A 125 -22.62 36.11 -21.46
C TYR A 125 -23.95 35.41 -21.73
N GLY A 126 -24.70 35.81 -22.76
CA GLY A 126 -25.98 35.18 -23.09
C GLY A 126 -25.85 33.73 -23.60
N LEU A 127 -24.76 33.39 -24.29
CA LEU A 127 -24.51 32.04 -24.80
C LEU A 127 -23.77 31.14 -23.81
N LEU A 128 -22.83 31.66 -23.02
CA LEU A 128 -21.97 30.85 -22.13
C LEU A 128 -22.37 30.95 -20.66
N GLY A 129 -23.01 32.05 -20.25
CA GLY A 129 -23.34 32.37 -18.85
C GLY A 129 -22.21 33.05 -18.09
N SER A 130 -21.03 33.18 -18.69
CA SER A 130 -19.88 33.92 -18.17
C SER A 130 -19.09 34.56 -19.30
N VAL A 131 -18.24 35.54 -18.96
CA VAL A 131 -17.34 36.24 -19.89
C VAL A 131 -15.88 35.89 -19.54
N SER A 132 -15.09 35.47 -20.52
CA SER A 132 -13.69 35.02 -20.32
C SER A 132 -12.81 36.10 -19.69
N GLU A 133 -13.00 37.36 -20.10
CA GLU A 133 -12.25 38.52 -19.61
C GLU A 133 -12.57 38.83 -18.13
N ALA A 134 -13.79 38.54 -17.68
CA ALA A 134 -14.19 38.71 -16.28
C ALA A 134 -13.49 37.70 -15.36
N GLU A 135 -13.42 36.44 -15.80
CA GLU A 135 -12.71 35.36 -15.10
C GLU A 135 -11.20 35.65 -15.02
N THR A 136 -10.61 36.09 -16.13
CA THR A 136 -9.19 36.47 -16.21
C THR A 136 -8.83 37.61 -15.25
N LYS A 137 -9.72 38.60 -15.12
CA LYS A 137 -9.58 39.72 -14.17
C LYS A 137 -9.95 39.37 -12.73
N ARG A 138 -10.27 38.11 -12.44
CA ARG A 138 -10.58 37.56 -11.11
C ARG A 138 -11.82 38.19 -10.46
N PHE A 139 -12.79 38.63 -11.25
CA PHE A 139 -14.10 38.99 -10.72
C PHE A 139 -14.83 37.71 -10.30
N ARG A 140 -15.11 37.56 -9.00
CA ARG A 140 -15.89 36.42 -8.47
C ARG A 140 -17.37 36.53 -8.82
N ASP A 141 -17.88 37.75 -8.95
CA ASP A 141 -19.24 38.04 -9.39
C ASP A 141 -19.21 38.61 -10.81
N GLN A 142 -19.74 37.84 -11.77
CA GLN A 142 -19.89 38.28 -13.16
C GLN A 142 -20.79 39.52 -13.27
N ALA A 143 -21.82 39.64 -12.42
CA ALA A 143 -22.72 40.77 -12.45
C ALA A 143 -22.01 42.08 -12.09
N GLU A 144 -20.99 42.04 -11.21
CA GLU A 144 -20.18 43.21 -10.87
C GLU A 144 -19.35 43.69 -12.07
N TYR A 145 -18.72 42.77 -12.81
CA TYR A 145 -17.94 43.09 -14.01
C TYR A 145 -18.81 43.63 -15.17
N LEU A 146 -20.01 43.05 -15.33
CA LEU A 146 -20.93 43.35 -16.42
C LEU A 146 -21.83 44.56 -16.14
N LYS A 147 -21.81 45.05 -14.90
CA LYS A 147 -22.52 46.26 -14.48
C LYS A 147 -22.04 47.46 -15.27
N ASN A 148 -22.98 48.25 -15.79
CA ASN A 148 -22.62 49.54 -16.37
C ASN A 148 -22.16 50.50 -15.26
N ALA A 149 -20.97 51.06 -15.40
CA ALA A 149 -20.34 51.90 -14.37
C ALA A 149 -21.06 53.25 -14.17
N HIS A 150 -21.78 53.76 -15.18
CA HIS A 150 -22.42 55.08 -15.13
C HIS A 150 -23.83 55.04 -14.53
N VAL A 151 -24.64 54.03 -14.88
CA VAL A 151 -26.01 53.88 -14.34
C VAL A 151 -26.07 52.93 -13.15
N ASN A 152 -24.98 52.23 -12.84
CA ASN A 152 -24.86 51.29 -11.72
C ASN A 152 -25.97 50.22 -11.73
N GLN A 153 -26.30 49.73 -12.93
CA GLN A 153 -27.29 48.68 -13.15
C GLN A 153 -26.71 47.60 -14.08
N PHE A 154 -27.23 46.39 -13.93
CA PHE A 154 -26.94 45.25 -14.77
C PHE A 154 -28.27 44.61 -15.17
N THR A 155 -28.47 44.38 -16.46
CA THR A 155 -29.59 43.62 -17.00
C THR A 155 -29.02 42.59 -17.97
N PRO A 156 -29.32 41.29 -17.76
CA PRO A 156 -28.80 40.25 -18.64
C PRO A 156 -29.35 40.44 -20.06
N PRO A 157 -28.53 40.20 -21.10
CA PRO A 157 -28.97 40.30 -22.49
C PRO A 157 -30.03 39.25 -22.79
N HIS A 158 -31.03 39.63 -23.58
CA HIS A 158 -32.09 38.74 -24.04
C HIS A 158 -31.83 38.38 -25.50
N ILE A 159 -31.52 37.11 -25.77
CA ILE A 159 -31.15 36.62 -27.11
C ILE A 159 -32.22 35.65 -27.62
N ILE A 160 -32.68 35.89 -28.85
CA ILE A 160 -33.59 35.02 -29.59
C ILE A 160 -32.82 34.39 -30.75
N ALA A 161 -33.00 33.11 -30.95
CA ALA A 161 -32.40 32.34 -32.02
C ALA A 161 -33.45 31.54 -32.80
N LYS A 162 -33.07 31.05 -33.98
CA LYS A 162 -33.83 30.07 -34.75
C LYS A 162 -33.28 28.68 -34.46
N ASP A 163 -34.16 27.72 -34.18
CA ASP A 163 -33.78 26.31 -34.07
C ASP A 163 -33.67 25.63 -35.45
N ALA A 164 -33.51 24.30 -35.47
CA ALA A 164 -33.44 23.51 -36.71
C ALA A 164 -34.74 23.53 -37.54
N ASN A 165 -35.89 23.79 -36.90
CA ASN A 165 -37.20 23.90 -37.55
C ASN A 165 -37.52 25.34 -37.98
N GLU A 166 -36.59 26.28 -37.76
CA GLU A 166 -36.75 27.72 -37.99
C GLU A 166 -37.73 28.41 -37.02
N ASP A 167 -38.04 27.77 -35.90
CA ASP A 167 -38.85 28.36 -34.84
C ASP A 167 -38.02 29.28 -33.93
N ASP A 168 -38.65 30.35 -33.45
CA ASP A 168 -38.02 31.31 -32.52
C ASP A 168 -37.90 30.69 -31.12
N VAL A 169 -36.68 30.56 -30.64
CA VAL A 169 -36.35 30.05 -29.29
C VAL A 169 -35.54 31.06 -28.50
N ILE A 170 -35.84 31.18 -27.21
CA ILE A 170 -35.02 31.95 -26.27
C ILE A 170 -33.74 31.15 -26.01
N VAL A 171 -32.60 31.81 -26.11
CA VAL A 171 -31.29 31.18 -25.90
C VAL A 171 -31.03 31.02 -24.42
N GLU A 172 -30.88 29.77 -23.99
CA GLU A 172 -30.40 29.43 -22.66
C GLU A 172 -28.86 29.28 -22.66
N PRO A 173 -28.15 29.83 -21.66
CA PRO A 173 -26.70 29.72 -21.58
C PRO A 173 -26.22 28.26 -21.55
N ASN A 174 -25.35 27.89 -22.48
CA ASN A 174 -24.71 26.58 -22.54
C ASN A 174 -23.25 26.68 -23.01
N ALA A 175 -22.33 26.71 -22.05
CA ALA A 175 -20.91 26.81 -22.32
C ALA A 175 -20.35 25.63 -23.15
N SER A 176 -20.83 24.40 -22.96
CA SER A 176 -20.29 23.24 -23.69
C SER A 176 -20.66 23.25 -25.17
N LYS A 177 -21.82 23.79 -25.52
CA LYS A 177 -22.27 23.95 -26.91
C LYS A 177 -21.65 25.13 -27.63
N TYR A 178 -21.52 26.29 -26.96
CA TYR A 178 -21.23 27.55 -27.65
C TYR A 178 -19.82 28.12 -27.42
N ARG A 179 -18.98 27.49 -26.58
CA ARG A 179 -17.64 28.00 -26.23
C ARG A 179 -16.75 28.28 -27.46
N PHE A 180 -16.77 27.38 -28.43
CA PHE A 180 -15.96 27.48 -29.65
C PHE A 180 -16.59 28.38 -30.71
N CYS A 181 -17.72 29.01 -30.43
CA CYS A 181 -18.26 30.07 -31.28
C CYS A 181 -17.43 31.35 -31.15
N PHE A 182 -16.71 31.59 -30.05
CA PHE A 182 -16.04 32.87 -29.79
C PHE A 182 -14.54 32.84 -30.12
N VAL A 183 -14.13 33.79 -30.98
CA VAL A 183 -12.75 34.02 -31.40
C VAL A 183 -12.35 35.46 -31.09
N GLU A 184 -11.50 35.64 -30.09
CA GLU A 184 -10.99 36.94 -29.63
C GLU A 184 -9.46 36.98 -29.73
N LYS A 185 -8.88 38.19 -29.77
CA LYS A 185 -7.42 38.40 -29.87
C LYS A 185 -6.63 37.59 -28.83
N ASN A 186 -7.02 37.68 -27.56
CA ASN A 186 -6.33 37.01 -26.46
C ASN A 186 -6.35 35.48 -26.63
N ARG A 187 -7.44 34.91 -27.15
CA ARG A 187 -7.51 33.47 -27.46
C ARG A 187 -6.53 33.12 -28.58
N ILE A 188 -6.51 33.85 -29.68
CA ILE A 188 -5.57 33.60 -30.79
C ILE A 188 -4.12 33.63 -30.28
N ASP A 189 -3.75 34.68 -29.54
CA ASP A 189 -2.39 34.83 -29.00
C ASP A 189 -2.04 33.68 -28.03
N ASN A 190 -2.96 33.29 -27.15
CA ASN A 190 -2.77 32.16 -26.22
C ASN A 190 -2.61 30.80 -26.94
N PHE A 191 -3.41 30.53 -27.98
CA PHE A 191 -3.30 29.31 -28.79
C PHE A 191 -2.01 29.26 -29.59
N SER A 192 -1.62 30.40 -30.16
CA SER A 192 -0.44 30.50 -31.02
C SER A 192 0.86 30.21 -30.26
N ARG A 193 0.94 30.61 -28.98
CA ARG A 193 2.14 30.47 -28.14
C ARG A 193 2.06 29.33 -27.13
N ILE A 194 1.14 28.37 -27.32
CA ILE A 194 0.93 27.28 -26.35
C ILE A 194 2.23 26.51 -26.07
N ALA A 195 3.02 26.20 -27.10
CA ALA A 195 4.27 25.45 -26.97
C ALA A 195 5.43 26.25 -26.33
N ALA A 196 5.33 27.57 -26.20
CA ALA A 196 6.34 28.44 -25.58
C ALA A 196 6.15 28.61 -24.07
N GLN A 197 5.02 28.17 -23.52
CA GLN A 197 4.71 28.29 -22.10
C GLN A 197 5.30 27.11 -21.30
N ALA A 198 5.52 27.31 -20.00
CA ALA A 198 5.94 26.23 -19.10
C ALA A 198 4.91 25.08 -19.06
N PRO A 199 5.30 23.82 -18.79
CA PRO A 199 4.39 22.66 -18.83
C PRO A 199 3.12 22.77 -17.96
N SER A 200 3.23 23.43 -16.80
CA SER A 200 2.07 23.71 -15.93
C SER A 200 1.08 24.65 -16.62
N LYS A 201 1.60 25.73 -17.21
CA LYS A 201 0.83 26.74 -17.93
C LYS A 201 0.31 26.24 -19.28
N GLN A 202 1.00 25.28 -19.92
CA GLN A 202 0.47 24.54 -21.08
C GLN A 202 -0.77 23.74 -20.70
N THR A 203 -0.71 23.01 -19.58
CA THR A 203 -1.84 22.19 -19.10
C THR A 203 -3.02 23.09 -18.70
N GLU A 204 -2.74 24.20 -18.03
CA GLU A 204 -3.71 25.25 -17.68
C GLU A 204 -4.35 25.82 -18.94
N LEU A 205 -3.55 26.31 -19.91
CA LEU A 205 -4.06 26.83 -21.17
C LEU A 205 -4.90 25.78 -21.89
N ILE A 206 -4.42 24.56 -22.11
CA ILE A 206 -5.23 23.51 -22.76
C ILE A 206 -6.56 23.29 -22.00
N SER A 207 -6.52 23.23 -20.66
CA SER A 207 -7.72 23.06 -19.84
C SER A 207 -8.69 24.24 -19.95
N THR A 208 -8.21 25.48 -19.84
CA THR A 208 -9.01 26.69 -20.05
C THR A 208 -9.56 26.71 -21.46
N LEU A 209 -8.75 26.44 -22.48
CA LEU A 209 -9.13 26.46 -23.90
C LEU A 209 -10.29 25.50 -24.19
N PHE A 210 -10.26 24.29 -23.66
CA PHE A 210 -11.33 23.31 -23.82
C PHE A 210 -12.49 23.44 -22.82
N GLY A 211 -12.46 24.43 -21.92
CA GLY A 211 -13.48 24.58 -20.89
C GLY A 211 -13.47 23.41 -19.91
N LEU A 212 -12.29 22.92 -19.58
CA LEU A 212 -12.06 21.87 -18.59
C LEU A 212 -11.63 22.44 -17.25
N GLU A 213 -11.29 23.71 -17.15
CA GLU A 213 -10.73 24.31 -15.93
C GLU A 213 -11.56 24.04 -14.67
N ALA A 214 -12.87 24.34 -14.69
CA ALA A 214 -13.71 24.04 -13.54
C ALA A 214 -13.87 22.54 -13.26
N PHE A 215 -13.75 21.68 -14.28
CA PHE A 215 -13.76 20.21 -14.09
C PHE A 215 -12.43 19.70 -13.56
N THR A 216 -11.29 20.20 -14.06
CA THR A 216 -9.94 19.88 -13.57
C THR A 216 -9.76 20.35 -12.13
N ASP A 217 -10.22 21.56 -11.80
CA ASP A 217 -10.24 22.07 -10.42
C ASP A 217 -11.19 21.29 -9.54
N TYR A 218 -12.35 20.88 -10.07
CA TYR A 218 -13.23 19.96 -9.38
C TYR A 218 -12.52 18.64 -9.08
N VAL A 219 -11.86 18.01 -10.05
CA VAL A 219 -11.14 16.74 -9.88
C VAL A 219 -9.95 16.88 -8.92
N ARG A 220 -9.21 17.99 -8.99
CA ARG A 220 -8.07 18.30 -8.11
C ARG A 220 -8.49 18.42 -6.64
N ASN A 221 -9.75 18.76 -6.39
CA ASN A 221 -10.31 18.89 -5.04
C ASN A 221 -10.77 17.55 -4.43
N PHE A 222 -10.50 16.41 -5.05
CA PHE A 222 -10.60 15.10 -4.39
C PHE A 222 -9.30 14.77 -3.65
N THR A 223 -9.42 14.35 -2.40
CA THR A 223 -8.28 13.86 -1.61
C THR A 223 -7.75 12.57 -2.23
N THR A 224 -6.44 12.46 -2.46
CA THR A 224 -5.80 11.31 -3.11
C THR A 224 -5.63 10.11 -2.18
N GLU A 225 -5.35 10.37 -0.89
CA GLU A 225 -5.15 9.35 0.13
C GLU A 225 -6.12 9.60 1.30
N ILE A 226 -6.85 8.57 1.70
CA ILE A 226 -7.72 8.63 2.87
C ILE A 226 -6.99 7.95 4.02
N ASP A 227 -6.74 8.73 5.07
CA ASP A 227 -6.15 8.23 6.32
C ASP A 227 -7.22 8.05 7.41
N GLU A 228 -6.81 7.46 8.55
CA GLU A 228 -7.62 7.28 9.77
C GLU A 228 -8.30 8.57 10.27
N ARG A 229 -7.82 9.75 9.84
CA ARG A 229 -8.41 11.05 10.19
C ARG A 229 -9.80 11.30 9.60
N TYR A 230 -10.17 10.55 8.57
CA TYR A 230 -11.43 10.75 7.85
C TYR A 230 -12.42 9.61 8.05
N ILE A 231 -11.92 8.37 8.19
CA ILE A 231 -12.74 7.19 8.40
C ILE A 231 -11.98 6.19 9.29
N ASP A 232 -12.65 5.65 10.31
CA ASP A 232 -12.05 4.63 11.16
C ASP A 232 -12.06 3.26 10.45
N ILE A 233 -10.87 2.73 10.17
CA ILE A 233 -10.66 1.44 9.51
C ILE A 233 -9.96 0.42 10.42
N GLN A 234 -9.50 0.84 11.60
CA GLN A 234 -8.78 -0.03 12.53
C GLN A 234 -9.59 -0.37 13.78
N GLY A 235 -10.63 0.42 14.09
CA GLY A 235 -11.50 0.23 15.24
C GLY A 235 -10.86 0.72 16.52
N GLU A 236 -11.32 1.86 17.03
CA GLU A 236 -10.85 2.38 18.33
C GLU A 236 -11.07 1.38 19.46
N LYS A 237 -12.21 0.67 19.45
CA LYS A 237 -12.54 -0.32 20.48
C LYS A 237 -11.75 -1.60 20.28
N THR A 238 -11.52 -1.99 19.04
CA THR A 238 -10.64 -3.12 18.68
C THR A 238 -9.22 -2.89 19.18
N LYS A 239 -8.65 -1.69 18.97
CA LYS A 239 -7.34 -1.29 19.52
C LYS A 239 -7.34 -1.31 21.05
N LEU A 240 -8.36 -0.75 21.69
CA LEU A 240 -8.47 -0.72 23.15
C LEU A 240 -8.55 -2.13 23.75
N LEU A 241 -9.33 -3.03 23.14
CA LEU A 241 -9.44 -4.42 23.56
C LEU A 241 -8.12 -5.17 23.34
N ALA A 242 -7.43 -4.95 22.22
CA ALA A 242 -6.12 -5.54 21.94
C ALA A 242 -5.07 -5.09 22.97
N GLN A 243 -5.05 -3.80 23.30
CA GLN A 243 -4.16 -3.24 24.32
C GLN A 243 -4.44 -3.85 25.71
N LYS A 244 -5.72 -3.97 26.09
CA LYS A 244 -6.10 -4.66 27.33
C LYS A 244 -5.74 -6.15 27.32
N ARG A 245 -5.85 -6.84 26.18
CA ARG A 245 -5.46 -8.26 26.06
C ARG A 245 -3.96 -8.49 26.22
N LEU A 246 -3.11 -7.48 26.00
CA LEU A 246 -1.68 -7.61 26.30
C LEU A 246 -1.42 -7.92 27.78
N GLU A 247 -2.31 -7.48 28.69
CA GLU A 247 -2.23 -7.80 30.12
C GLU A 247 -2.41 -9.30 30.41
N LEU A 248 -3.08 -10.03 29.51
CA LEU A 248 -3.28 -11.48 29.60
C LEU A 248 -2.15 -12.31 28.98
N SER A 249 -1.26 -11.70 28.19
CA SER A 249 -0.20 -12.43 27.47
C SER A 249 0.68 -13.29 28.39
N SER A 250 0.99 -12.78 29.59
CA SER A 250 1.75 -13.50 30.61
C SER A 250 0.96 -14.69 31.17
N ALA A 251 -0.35 -14.52 31.43
CA ALA A 251 -1.23 -15.58 31.91
C ALA A 251 -1.43 -16.68 30.85
N GLU A 252 -1.57 -16.32 29.58
CA GLU A 252 -1.66 -17.27 28.46
C GLU A 252 -0.35 -18.07 28.29
N GLN A 253 0.81 -17.41 28.37
CA GLN A 253 2.10 -18.11 28.36
C GLN A 253 2.29 -19.05 29.56
N ILE A 254 1.90 -18.61 30.76
CA ILE A 254 1.91 -19.46 31.97
C ILE A 254 1.04 -20.71 31.74
N LYS A 255 -0.15 -20.55 31.16
CA LYS A 255 -1.03 -21.68 30.83
C LYS A 255 -0.40 -22.63 29.82
N ILE A 256 0.14 -22.12 28.71
CA ILE A 256 0.79 -22.95 27.67
C ILE A 256 1.97 -23.74 28.25
N ASN A 257 2.86 -23.08 28.99
CA ASN A 257 4.05 -23.71 29.56
C ASN A 257 3.69 -24.80 30.59
N ASN A 258 2.70 -24.56 31.44
CA ASN A 258 2.28 -25.55 32.43
C ASN A 258 1.50 -26.72 31.81
N ILE A 259 0.78 -26.52 30.70
CA ILE A 259 0.17 -27.63 29.94
C ILE A 259 1.27 -28.52 29.34
N ALA A 260 2.31 -27.95 28.74
CA ALA A 260 3.45 -28.71 28.23
C ALA A 260 4.21 -29.46 29.35
N GLU A 261 4.35 -28.84 30.53
CA GLU A 261 4.92 -29.48 31.71
C GLU A 261 4.05 -30.68 32.17
N LEU A 262 2.72 -30.59 32.13
CA LEU A 262 1.84 -31.71 32.45
C LEU A 262 1.98 -32.89 31.47
N GLU A 263 2.17 -32.62 30.17
CA GLU A 263 2.47 -33.66 29.19
C GLU A 263 3.79 -34.36 29.51
N THR A 264 4.82 -33.59 29.86
CA THR A 264 6.14 -34.10 30.27
C THR A 264 6.04 -34.96 31.54
N ILE A 265 5.34 -34.47 32.56
CA ILE A 265 5.07 -35.21 33.81
C ILE A 265 4.33 -36.51 33.50
N THR A 266 3.36 -36.50 32.59
CA THR A 266 2.60 -37.72 32.22
C THR A 266 3.51 -38.78 31.58
N GLN A 267 4.48 -38.37 30.77
CA GLN A 267 5.49 -39.27 30.21
C GLN A 267 6.44 -39.83 31.29
N GLU A 268 6.88 -38.97 32.22
CA GLU A 268 7.72 -39.38 33.35
C GLU A 268 6.98 -40.35 34.29
N GLU A 269 5.70 -40.11 34.59
CA GLU A 269 4.81 -40.99 35.36
C GLU A 269 4.67 -42.37 34.70
N LEU A 270 4.47 -42.41 33.37
CA LEU A 270 4.39 -43.65 32.60
C LEU A 270 5.72 -44.42 32.64
N ALA A 271 6.85 -43.73 32.44
CA ALA A 271 8.18 -44.34 32.49
C ALA A 271 8.50 -44.89 33.89
N LEU A 272 8.09 -44.18 34.94
CA LEU A 272 8.29 -44.62 36.33
C LEU A 272 7.45 -45.85 36.67
N ALA A 273 6.18 -45.88 36.23
CA ALA A 273 5.30 -47.02 36.41
C ALA A 273 5.82 -48.28 35.70
N GLN A 274 6.35 -48.13 34.48
CA GLN A 274 6.97 -49.22 33.72
C GLN A 274 8.22 -49.78 34.40
N ARG A 275 9.04 -48.94 35.05
CA ARG A 275 10.22 -49.39 35.83
C ARG A 275 9.84 -50.18 37.08
N TYR A 276 8.65 -49.94 37.65
CA TYR A 276 8.14 -50.69 38.78
C TYR A 276 7.59 -52.05 38.34
N LYS A 277 6.62 -52.07 37.43
CA LYS A 277 6.02 -53.29 36.84
C LYS A 277 5.56 -53.04 35.40
N ASN A 278 5.70 -54.04 34.53
CA ASN A 278 5.18 -53.96 33.17
C ASN A 278 3.66 -53.84 33.14
N ASN A 279 3.12 -52.98 32.28
CA ASN A 279 1.68 -52.67 32.15
C ASN A 279 0.99 -52.20 33.43
N PHE A 280 1.72 -51.50 34.30
CA PHE A 280 1.16 -50.90 35.51
C PHE A 280 0.85 -49.42 35.31
N SER A 281 -0.24 -48.93 35.92
CA SER A 281 -0.55 -47.49 35.90
C SER A 281 0.10 -46.78 37.08
N PHE A 282 0.46 -45.51 36.89
CA PHE A 282 1.08 -44.71 37.95
C PHE A 282 0.21 -44.63 39.21
N ASN A 283 -1.11 -44.43 39.07
CA ASN A 283 -2.01 -44.37 40.23
C ASN A 283 -2.07 -45.69 41.01
N LEU A 284 -2.07 -46.84 40.31
CA LEU A 284 -2.01 -48.15 40.96
C LEU A 284 -0.68 -48.35 41.67
N MET A 285 0.44 -47.93 41.07
CA MET A 285 1.77 -47.95 41.70
C MET A 285 1.80 -47.16 43.01
N VAL A 286 1.26 -45.94 43.00
CA VAL A 286 1.17 -45.09 44.20
C VAL A 286 0.38 -45.80 45.31
N SER A 287 -0.78 -46.38 44.96
CA SER A 287 -1.64 -47.09 45.93
C SER A 287 -0.98 -48.34 46.52
N GLU A 288 -0.14 -49.04 45.74
CA GLU A 288 0.54 -50.26 46.19
C GLU A 288 1.74 -49.94 47.09
N ILE A 289 2.54 -48.93 46.73
CA ILE A 289 3.77 -48.56 47.44
C ILE A 289 3.46 -47.80 48.74
N ILE A 290 2.64 -46.75 48.65
CA ILE A 290 2.37 -45.81 49.75
C ILE A 290 1.12 -46.25 50.53
N GLY A 291 0.14 -46.85 49.85
CA GLY A 291 -1.14 -47.24 50.43
C GLY A 291 -2.28 -46.29 50.05
N THR A 292 -3.48 -46.64 50.50
CA THR A 292 -4.67 -45.79 50.42
C THR A 292 -5.23 -45.59 51.83
N THR A 293 -6.30 -44.81 51.97
CA THR A 293 -6.98 -44.64 53.27
C THR A 293 -7.46 -45.97 53.88
N ASP A 294 -7.71 -46.99 53.05
CA ASP A 294 -8.29 -48.27 53.45
C ASP A 294 -7.26 -49.43 53.44
N SER A 295 -6.03 -49.21 52.96
CA SER A 295 -5.01 -50.27 52.82
C SER A 295 -3.59 -49.79 53.15
N LEU A 296 -2.91 -50.49 54.06
CA LEU A 296 -1.49 -50.27 54.35
C LEU A 296 -0.63 -50.57 53.11
N GLY A 297 0.17 -49.60 52.66
CA GLY A 297 1.09 -49.76 51.54
C GLY A 297 2.26 -50.69 51.84
N ALA A 298 2.91 -51.20 50.79
CA ALA A 298 4.02 -52.15 50.88
C ALA A 298 5.17 -51.65 51.76
N ILE A 299 5.49 -50.35 51.72
CA ILE A 299 6.54 -49.75 52.58
C ILE A 299 6.20 -49.95 54.06
N HIS A 300 4.98 -49.60 54.47
CA HIS A 300 4.55 -49.72 55.87
C HIS A 300 4.46 -51.18 56.33
N GLN A 301 4.12 -52.11 55.43
CA GLN A 301 4.11 -53.54 55.72
C GLN A 301 5.54 -54.06 55.98
N LEU A 302 6.49 -53.75 55.11
CA LEU A 302 7.90 -54.14 55.26
C LEU A 302 8.55 -53.49 56.50
N GLU A 303 8.22 -52.25 56.82
CA GLU A 303 8.70 -51.59 58.05
C GLU A 303 8.20 -52.29 59.31
N LYS A 304 6.94 -52.74 59.31
CA LYS A 304 6.38 -53.52 60.41
C LYS A 304 7.06 -54.88 60.56
N GLU A 305 7.40 -55.54 59.45
CA GLU A 305 8.15 -56.80 59.45
C GLU A 305 9.58 -56.61 60.02
N LEU A 306 10.25 -55.51 59.68
CA LEU A 306 11.61 -55.18 60.14
C LEU A 306 11.69 -54.77 61.62
N GLN A 307 10.57 -54.50 62.31
CA GLN A 307 10.58 -54.23 63.75
C GLN A 307 10.80 -55.49 64.60
N THR A 308 10.74 -56.69 64.00
CA THR A 308 11.02 -57.95 64.70
C THR A 308 12.53 -58.09 65.01
N PRO A 309 12.94 -58.31 66.28
CA PRO A 309 14.35 -58.43 66.63
C PRO A 309 14.92 -59.79 66.18
N VAL A 310 16.14 -59.77 65.61
CA VAL A 310 16.89 -60.99 65.25
C VAL A 310 17.58 -61.52 66.51
N PRO A 311 17.53 -62.84 66.81
CA PRO A 311 18.22 -63.41 67.96
C PRO A 311 19.75 -63.28 67.85
N LEU A 312 20.41 -63.08 68.99
CA LEU A 312 21.88 -63.00 69.08
C LEU A 312 22.53 -64.37 68.82
N LYS A 313 23.72 -64.38 68.20
CA LYS A 313 24.48 -65.61 67.92
C LYS A 313 25.45 -65.97 69.03
N SER A 314 25.51 -67.25 69.39
CA SER A 314 26.44 -67.82 70.36
C SER A 314 27.86 -68.06 69.82
N ASN A 315 27.96 -68.33 68.51
CA ASN A 315 29.17 -68.73 67.79
C ASN A 315 29.85 -70.02 68.32
N LEU A 316 29.12 -70.86 69.05
CA LEU A 316 29.61 -72.16 69.50
C LEU A 316 29.26 -73.23 68.46
N THR A 317 30.22 -74.12 68.20
CA THR A 317 30.00 -75.28 67.32
C THR A 317 30.36 -76.57 68.04
N THR A 318 29.58 -77.62 67.77
CA THR A 318 29.86 -78.97 68.28
C THR A 318 31.24 -79.45 67.83
N SER A 319 31.62 -79.16 66.59
CA SER A 319 32.95 -79.51 66.04
C SER A 319 34.12 -78.88 66.80
N ALA A 320 34.02 -77.60 67.20
CA ALA A 320 35.08 -76.93 67.93
C ALA A 320 35.21 -77.46 69.37
N LEU A 321 34.08 -77.77 70.02
CA LEU A 321 34.05 -78.38 71.34
C LEU A 321 34.71 -79.77 71.33
N ASP A 322 34.34 -80.63 70.37
CA ASP A 322 34.89 -81.99 70.28
C ASP A 322 36.42 -81.98 70.08
N ILE A 323 36.93 -81.09 69.24
CA ILE A 323 38.38 -80.90 69.05
C ILE A 323 39.06 -80.49 70.35
N LEU A 324 38.49 -79.51 71.06
CA LEU A 324 39.06 -79.00 72.31
C LEU A 324 39.13 -80.09 73.38
N ILE A 325 38.05 -80.86 73.53
CA ILE A 325 37.91 -81.93 74.52
C ILE A 325 38.89 -83.07 74.27
N ASN A 326 39.01 -83.51 73.00
CA ASN A 326 39.98 -84.53 72.62
C ASN A 326 41.42 -84.10 72.93
N ASN A 327 41.75 -82.83 72.66
CA ASN A 327 43.09 -82.30 72.94
C ASN A 327 43.40 -82.26 74.44
N ILE A 328 42.43 -81.88 75.28
CA ILE A 328 42.58 -81.90 76.75
C ILE A 328 42.89 -83.32 77.24
N GLN A 329 42.12 -84.32 76.79
CA GLN A 329 42.28 -85.71 77.20
C GLN A 329 43.66 -86.27 76.80
N VAL A 330 44.11 -86.00 75.58
CA VAL A 330 45.43 -86.42 75.07
C VAL A 330 46.55 -85.81 75.92
N ASN A 331 46.49 -84.51 76.19
CA ASN A 331 47.53 -83.81 76.96
C ASN A 331 47.56 -84.25 78.43
N ILE A 332 46.41 -84.55 79.06
CA ILE A 332 46.35 -85.09 80.43
C ILE A 332 47.03 -86.47 80.51
N ASN A 333 46.76 -87.35 79.54
CA ASN A 333 47.42 -88.66 79.48
C ASN A 333 48.94 -88.52 79.31
N GLN A 334 49.36 -87.57 78.49
CA GLN A 334 50.79 -87.26 78.29
C GLN A 334 51.43 -86.68 79.56
N LEU A 335 50.73 -85.84 80.32
CA LEU A 335 51.24 -85.30 81.59
C LEU A 335 51.45 -86.42 82.62
N ASN A 336 50.50 -87.35 82.72
CA ASN A 336 50.58 -88.48 83.66
C ASN A 336 51.77 -89.40 83.35
N SER A 337 52.03 -89.70 82.07
CA SER A 337 53.17 -90.53 81.67
C SER A 337 54.50 -89.83 81.96
N GLN A 338 54.62 -88.53 81.68
CA GLN A 338 55.82 -87.74 81.98
C GLN A 338 56.08 -87.64 83.50
N GLN A 339 55.04 -87.50 84.34
CA GLN A 339 55.20 -87.47 85.79
C GLN A 339 55.63 -88.82 86.37
N GLN A 340 55.14 -89.94 85.83
CA GLN A 340 55.61 -91.28 86.20
C GLN A 340 57.08 -91.48 85.82
N GLU A 341 57.48 -91.01 84.64
CA GLU A 341 58.87 -91.05 84.18
C GLU A 341 59.81 -90.31 85.15
N LEU A 342 59.44 -89.08 85.56
CA LEU A 342 60.20 -88.30 86.55
C LEU A 342 60.30 -89.02 87.92
N GLY A 343 59.21 -89.66 88.37
CA GLY A 343 59.15 -90.36 89.66
C GLY A 343 60.14 -91.53 89.77
N SER A 344 60.46 -92.17 88.65
CA SER A 344 61.40 -93.31 88.60
C SER A 344 62.86 -92.91 88.89
N TYR A 345 63.20 -91.62 88.83
CA TYR A 345 64.56 -91.09 89.06
C TYR A 345 64.75 -90.42 90.44
N SER A 346 63.88 -90.71 91.42
CA SER A 346 63.83 -90.03 92.73
C SER A 346 65.18 -89.98 93.48
N GLN A 347 65.98 -91.05 93.45
CA GLN A 347 67.30 -91.08 94.08
C GLN A 347 68.30 -90.14 93.39
N GLN A 348 68.26 -90.06 92.06
CA GLN A 348 69.16 -89.23 91.26
C GLN A 348 68.87 -87.72 91.43
N ILE A 349 67.61 -87.36 91.73
CA ILE A 349 67.22 -85.97 92.05
C ILE A 349 67.89 -85.51 93.37
N SER A 350 67.96 -86.39 94.36
CA SER A 350 68.61 -86.09 95.64
C SER A 350 70.13 -85.94 95.49
N PHE A 351 70.76 -86.78 94.65
CA PHE A 351 72.17 -86.65 94.31
C PHE A 351 72.47 -85.38 93.50
N LYS A 352 71.57 -84.98 92.60
CA LYS A 352 71.70 -83.71 91.85
C LYS A 352 71.80 -82.52 92.81
N GLN A 353 70.87 -82.42 93.78
CA GLN A 353 70.87 -81.34 94.78
C GLN A 353 72.12 -81.36 95.66
N LEU A 354 72.59 -82.56 96.05
CA LEU A 354 73.82 -82.73 96.82
C LEU A 354 75.04 -82.21 96.04
N TYR A 355 75.21 -82.62 94.78
CA TYR A 355 76.34 -82.20 93.96
C TYR A 355 76.29 -80.71 93.62
N GLU A 356 75.10 -80.13 93.39
CA GLU A 356 74.94 -78.69 93.16
C GLU A 356 75.37 -77.90 94.41
N ALA A 357 74.97 -78.35 95.59
CA ALA A 357 75.38 -77.74 96.86
C ALA A 357 76.90 -77.83 97.08
N VAL A 358 77.52 -78.97 96.75
CA VAL A 358 78.98 -79.15 96.87
C VAL A 358 79.74 -78.19 95.96
N ILE A 359 79.32 -78.01 94.70
CA ILE A 359 79.96 -77.06 93.77
C ILE A 359 79.79 -75.60 94.23
N GLN A 360 78.60 -75.22 94.71
CA GLN A 360 78.34 -73.84 95.14
C GLN A 360 79.26 -73.37 96.28
N ILE A 361 79.74 -74.30 97.10
CA ILE A 361 80.61 -73.99 98.25
C ILE A 361 82.09 -73.85 97.85
N GLN A 362 82.49 -74.34 96.66
CA GLN A 362 83.89 -74.35 96.18
C GLN A 362 84.65 -73.01 96.28
N PRO A 363 84.07 -71.85 95.92
CA PRO A 363 84.79 -70.58 95.99
C PRO A 363 85.16 -70.17 97.43
N SER A 364 84.36 -70.63 98.41
CA SER A 364 84.47 -70.23 99.82
C SER A 364 85.48 -71.07 100.60
N ASN A 365 85.77 -72.30 100.14
CA ASN A 365 86.74 -73.18 100.77
C ASN A 365 87.56 -73.93 99.70
N PRO A 366 88.46 -73.22 98.99
CA PRO A 366 89.08 -73.72 97.78
C PRO A 366 90.19 -74.75 98.02
N GLU A 367 90.81 -74.76 99.20
CA GLU A 367 91.97 -75.63 99.49
C GLU A 367 91.63 -76.86 100.34
N SER A 368 90.36 -77.04 100.76
CA SER A 368 89.94 -78.18 101.57
C SER A 368 88.57 -78.73 101.20
N CYS A 369 88.33 -80.00 101.52
CA CYS A 369 87.02 -80.64 101.34
C CYS A 369 85.97 -79.93 102.23
N PRO A 370 84.81 -79.50 101.69
CA PRO A 370 83.84 -78.70 102.44
C PRO A 370 83.10 -79.50 103.52
N ALA A 371 83.19 -80.83 103.50
CA ALA A 371 82.53 -81.69 104.49
C ALA A 371 83.47 -82.13 105.63
N CYS A 372 84.67 -82.61 105.31
CA CYS A 372 85.61 -83.15 106.30
C CYS A 372 86.84 -82.27 106.54
N HIS A 373 86.95 -81.13 105.85
CA HIS A 373 88.07 -80.17 105.93
C HIS A 373 89.45 -80.73 105.61
N THR A 374 89.53 -81.95 105.04
CA THR A 374 90.80 -82.50 104.56
C THR A 374 91.35 -81.61 103.44
N PRO A 375 92.60 -81.13 103.56
CA PRO A 375 93.27 -80.37 102.50
C PRO A 375 93.26 -81.13 101.17
N LEU A 376 92.97 -80.44 100.06
CA LEU A 376 92.74 -81.08 98.74
C LEU A 376 93.95 -81.88 98.24
N ASN A 377 95.16 -81.55 98.67
CA ASN A 377 96.38 -82.30 98.36
C ASN A 377 96.45 -83.70 99.01
N LEU A 378 95.59 -84.00 99.99
CA LEU A 378 95.56 -85.26 100.72
C LEU A 378 94.31 -86.11 100.39
N VAL A 379 93.42 -85.64 99.51
CA VAL A 379 92.14 -86.31 99.22
C VAL A 379 92.28 -87.21 98.00
N THR A 380 91.73 -88.42 98.08
CA THR A 380 91.79 -89.43 96.99
C THR A 380 90.95 -89.05 95.77
N ILE A 381 89.82 -88.38 95.96
CA ILE A 381 88.96 -87.88 94.89
C ILE A 381 88.60 -86.44 95.24
N ASN A 382 88.83 -85.52 94.32
CA ASN A 382 88.46 -84.12 94.52
C ASN A 382 86.92 -84.01 94.48
N PRO A 383 86.27 -83.64 95.61
CA PRO A 383 84.82 -83.63 95.71
C PRO A 383 84.16 -82.62 94.76
N TYR A 384 84.85 -81.55 94.40
CA TYR A 384 84.31 -80.53 93.49
C TYR A 384 84.29 -81.01 92.04
N LEU A 385 85.40 -81.59 91.55
CA LEU A 385 85.48 -82.15 90.20
C LEU A 385 84.51 -83.33 90.01
N HIS A 386 84.44 -84.23 90.99
CA HIS A 386 83.51 -85.36 90.95
C HIS A 386 82.04 -84.90 90.92
N SER A 387 81.67 -83.90 91.73
CA SER A 387 80.31 -83.35 91.71
C SER A 387 79.96 -82.70 90.37
N GLN A 388 80.94 -82.10 89.67
CA GLN A 388 80.74 -81.48 88.36
C GLN A 388 80.53 -82.51 87.25
N GLU A 389 81.34 -83.58 87.22
CA GLU A 389 81.16 -84.69 86.27
C GLU A 389 79.84 -85.44 86.49
N GLU A 390 79.45 -85.67 87.75
CA GLU A 390 78.19 -86.36 88.06
C GLU A 390 76.96 -85.50 87.74
N LEU A 391 77.05 -84.16 87.82
CA LEU A 391 75.98 -83.26 87.41
C LEU A 391 75.75 -83.23 85.89
N GLU A 392 76.80 -83.35 85.08
CA GLU A 392 76.66 -83.46 83.62
C GLU A 392 75.87 -84.71 83.22
N LYS A 393 76.08 -85.84 83.92
CA LYS A 393 75.33 -87.09 83.69
C LYS A 393 73.83 -86.95 84.03
N LEU A 394 73.46 -85.98 84.88
CA LEU A 394 72.09 -85.76 85.37
C LEU A 394 71.27 -84.70 84.59
N GLN A 395 71.80 -84.12 83.50
CA GLN A 395 71.12 -83.08 82.70
C GLN A 395 69.78 -83.52 82.06
N HIS A 396 69.58 -84.82 81.80
CA HIS A 396 68.37 -85.34 81.17
C HIS A 396 67.10 -85.09 82.00
N LEU A 397 67.22 -85.04 83.34
CA LEU A 397 66.10 -84.77 84.26
C LEU A 397 65.50 -83.37 84.09
N ALA A 398 66.33 -82.36 83.77
CA ALA A 398 65.86 -81.00 83.52
C ALA A 398 64.99 -80.90 82.25
N LYS A 399 65.26 -81.74 81.24
CA LYS A 399 64.45 -81.79 80.00
C LYS A 399 63.06 -82.39 80.25
N ILE A 400 62.95 -83.40 81.11
CA ILE A 400 61.66 -84.01 81.49
C ILE A 400 60.82 -83.01 82.30
N GLN A 401 61.41 -82.31 83.28
CA GLN A 401 60.72 -81.26 84.05
C GLN A 401 60.17 -80.13 83.17
N LYS A 402 60.94 -79.69 82.17
CA LYS A 402 60.47 -78.67 81.22
C LYS A 402 59.28 -79.15 80.38
N ARG A 403 59.30 -80.39 79.88
CA ARG A 403 58.18 -80.97 79.12
C ARG A 403 56.89 -81.07 79.95
N ILE A 404 57.01 -81.41 81.24
CA ILE A 404 55.88 -81.43 82.18
C ILE A 404 55.29 -80.02 82.31
N GLN A 405 56.14 -79.01 82.50
CA GLN A 405 55.70 -77.62 82.64
C GLN A 405 55.00 -77.09 81.37
N ASP A 406 55.55 -77.37 80.19
CA ASP A 406 54.96 -76.97 78.90
C ASP A 406 53.59 -77.66 78.67
N THR A 407 53.49 -78.94 79.02
CA THR A 407 52.24 -79.71 78.91
C THR A 407 51.18 -79.20 79.89
N GLN A 408 51.57 -78.87 81.13
CA GLN A 408 50.67 -78.26 82.12
C GLN A 408 50.14 -76.89 81.68
N GLN A 409 51.00 -76.05 81.08
CA GLN A 409 50.59 -74.75 80.56
C GLN A 409 49.58 -74.90 79.41
N THR A 410 49.81 -75.86 78.51
CA THR A 410 48.91 -76.16 77.39
C THR A 410 47.53 -76.63 77.88
N ILE A 411 47.49 -77.53 78.86
CA ILE A 411 46.24 -77.99 79.48
C ILE A 411 45.51 -76.81 80.14
N GLY A 412 46.22 -75.93 80.86
CA GLY A 412 45.62 -74.74 81.47
C GLY A 412 44.92 -73.83 80.47
N GLN A 413 45.55 -73.57 79.32
CA GLN A 413 44.95 -72.78 78.22
C GLN A 413 43.70 -73.45 77.61
N GLN A 414 43.75 -74.78 77.43
CA GLN A 414 42.63 -75.53 76.87
C GLN A 414 41.44 -75.60 77.83
N LEU A 415 41.70 -75.83 79.13
CA LEU A 415 40.67 -75.79 80.15
C LEU A 415 40.04 -74.40 80.30
N PHE A 416 40.84 -73.34 80.16
CA PHE A 416 40.33 -71.97 80.13
C PHE A 416 39.41 -71.73 78.93
N SER A 417 39.77 -72.25 77.76
CA SER A 417 38.91 -72.18 76.57
C SER A 417 37.59 -72.92 76.80
N LEU A 418 37.63 -74.06 77.48
CA LEU A 418 36.42 -74.82 77.82
C LEU A 418 35.54 -74.08 78.84
N SER A 419 36.15 -73.41 79.83
CA SER A 419 35.37 -72.61 80.79
C SER A 419 34.70 -71.41 80.13
N GLN A 420 35.31 -70.83 79.08
CA GLN A 420 34.66 -69.82 78.25
C GLN A 420 33.44 -70.38 77.49
N ILE A 421 33.52 -71.62 76.99
CA ILE A 421 32.36 -72.28 76.36
C ILE A 421 31.21 -72.44 77.38
N VAL A 422 31.53 -72.88 78.61
CA VAL A 422 30.53 -72.99 79.69
C VAL A 422 29.91 -71.63 80.01
N ASN A 423 30.71 -70.57 80.12
CA ASN A 423 30.22 -69.21 80.36
C ASN A 423 29.29 -68.73 79.24
N THR A 424 29.62 -69.01 77.98
CA THR A 424 28.77 -68.67 76.83
C THR A 424 27.46 -69.46 76.86
N CYS A 425 27.50 -70.76 77.17
CA CYS A 425 26.27 -71.55 77.35
C CYS A 425 25.37 -70.98 78.46
N LEU A 426 25.94 -70.57 79.59
CA LEU A 426 25.19 -69.94 80.69
C LEU A 426 24.63 -68.56 80.35
N HIS A 427 25.30 -67.81 79.47
CA HIS A 427 24.82 -66.52 79.00
C HIS A 427 23.57 -66.66 78.13
N PHE A 428 23.58 -67.60 77.18
CA PHE A 428 22.45 -67.81 76.26
C PHE A 428 21.33 -68.67 76.88
N LEU A 429 21.65 -69.54 77.84
CA LEU A 429 20.72 -70.44 78.53
C LEU A 429 20.80 -70.21 80.05
N SER A 430 20.30 -69.05 80.49
CA SER A 430 20.44 -68.58 81.87
C SER A 430 19.43 -69.19 82.86
N THR A 431 18.37 -69.82 82.37
CA THR A 431 17.29 -70.38 83.19
C THR A 431 17.48 -71.87 83.43
N ASN A 432 17.50 -72.27 84.72
CA ASN A 432 17.52 -73.67 85.17
C ASN A 432 18.67 -74.53 84.58
N ASN A 433 19.83 -73.92 84.37
CA ASN A 433 20.97 -74.57 83.74
C ASN A 433 21.84 -75.32 84.76
N GLN A 434 22.05 -76.62 84.54
CA GLN A 434 22.83 -77.49 85.42
C GLN A 434 24.33 -77.13 85.46
N LEU A 435 24.83 -76.34 84.50
CA LEU A 435 26.23 -75.94 84.42
C LEU A 435 26.62 -74.79 85.35
N VAL A 436 25.67 -74.13 86.03
CA VAL A 436 25.95 -72.96 86.90
C VAL A 436 26.94 -73.32 88.01
N ALA A 437 26.82 -74.52 88.58
CA ALA A 437 27.72 -75.00 89.64
C ALA A 437 29.18 -75.18 89.18
N TYR A 438 29.42 -75.24 87.87
CA TYR A 438 30.73 -75.46 87.25
C TYR A 438 31.30 -74.20 86.60
N GLN A 439 30.66 -73.05 86.81
CA GLN A 439 31.10 -71.78 86.29
C GLN A 439 32.43 -71.35 86.94
N ILE A 440 33.40 -70.94 86.12
CA ILE A 440 34.64 -70.35 86.62
C ILE A 440 34.56 -68.83 86.46
N PRO A 441 34.67 -68.06 87.55
CA PRO A 441 34.72 -66.61 87.50
C PRO A 441 35.92 -66.09 86.69
N ASN A 442 35.73 -64.95 86.04
CA ASN A 442 36.77 -64.31 85.24
C ASN A 442 38.04 -64.02 86.08
N GLY A 443 39.20 -64.41 85.56
CA GLY A 443 40.51 -64.22 86.22
C GLY A 443 41.01 -65.43 87.01
N ILE A 444 40.19 -66.46 87.21
CA ILE A 444 40.60 -67.71 87.86
C ILE A 444 40.95 -68.76 86.79
N GLN A 445 42.11 -69.41 86.94
CA GLN A 445 42.54 -70.47 86.03
C GLN A 445 41.90 -71.81 86.44
N PRO A 446 41.27 -72.54 85.50
CA PRO A 446 40.76 -73.89 85.77
C PRO A 446 41.87 -74.86 86.12
N THR A 447 41.55 -75.79 87.01
CA THR A 447 42.45 -76.86 87.46
C THR A 447 42.02 -78.21 86.89
N LEU A 448 42.93 -79.20 86.97
CA LEU A 448 42.61 -80.59 86.64
C LEU A 448 41.50 -81.18 87.54
N SER A 449 41.34 -80.68 88.77
CA SER A 449 40.22 -81.07 89.63
C SER A 449 38.87 -80.59 89.09
N TRP A 450 38.82 -79.39 88.50
CA TRP A 450 37.62 -78.90 87.82
C TRP A 450 37.29 -79.73 86.58
N TRP A 451 38.28 -80.05 85.74
CA TRP A 451 38.09 -80.98 84.61
C TRP A 451 37.47 -82.32 85.04
N ASN A 452 38.05 -82.95 86.07
CA ASN A 452 37.54 -84.22 86.57
C ASN A 452 36.12 -84.11 87.14
N SER A 453 35.75 -82.95 87.70
CA SER A 453 34.38 -82.71 88.19
C SER A 453 33.33 -82.67 87.06
N LEU A 454 33.73 -82.30 85.84
CA LEU A 454 32.84 -82.28 84.66
C LEU A 454 32.51 -83.69 84.14
N LEU A 455 33.28 -84.70 84.55
CA LEU A 455 33.12 -86.09 84.15
C LEU A 455 32.33 -86.93 85.17
N GLN A 456 31.93 -86.34 86.31
CA GLN A 456 31.12 -87.02 87.33
C GLN A 456 29.62 -86.92 87.00
N TYR A 457 28.86 -87.95 87.36
CA TYR A 457 27.41 -87.96 87.16
C TYR A 457 26.69 -87.02 88.13
N LEU A 458 25.76 -86.23 87.59
CA LEU A 458 24.83 -85.42 88.35
C LEU A 458 23.57 -86.23 88.74
N ALA A 459 22.70 -85.61 89.55
CA ALA A 459 21.45 -86.21 90.01
C ALA A 459 20.44 -86.54 88.88
N ASP A 460 20.63 -85.97 87.69
CA ASP A 460 19.80 -86.20 86.50
C ASP A 460 20.29 -87.36 85.62
N GLY A 461 21.35 -88.05 86.02
CA GLY A 461 21.91 -89.19 85.29
C GLY A 461 22.86 -88.83 84.14
N TYR A 462 23.15 -87.54 83.92
CA TYR A 462 24.10 -87.06 82.91
C TYR A 462 25.34 -86.44 83.57
N THR A 463 26.44 -86.34 82.82
CA THR A 463 27.62 -85.59 83.27
C THR A 463 27.50 -84.11 82.86
N PRO A 464 28.11 -83.18 83.60
CA PRO A 464 28.21 -81.78 83.18
C PRO A 464 28.78 -81.64 81.76
N TYR A 465 29.75 -82.50 81.39
CA TYR A 465 30.24 -82.60 80.02
C TYR A 465 29.14 -82.88 78.98
N GLN A 466 28.25 -83.85 79.24
CA GLN A 466 27.13 -84.15 78.33
C GLN A 466 26.15 -82.98 78.21
N HIS A 467 25.94 -82.23 79.29
CA HIS A 467 25.17 -80.99 79.26
C HIS A 467 25.85 -79.90 78.42
N ILE A 468 27.18 -79.74 78.50
CA ILE A 468 27.93 -78.82 77.64
C ILE A 468 27.72 -79.18 76.17
N VAL A 469 27.88 -80.46 75.80
CA VAL A 469 27.69 -80.92 74.41
C VAL A 469 26.26 -80.68 73.91
N ALA A 470 25.25 -81.00 74.72
CA ALA A 470 23.85 -80.80 74.36
C ALA A 470 23.50 -79.31 74.20
N GLN A 471 23.99 -78.46 75.10
CA GLN A 471 23.76 -77.01 75.05
C GLN A 471 24.48 -76.35 73.87
N VAL A 472 25.73 -76.72 73.59
CA VAL A 472 26.46 -76.24 72.40
C VAL A 472 25.74 -76.62 71.12
N LYS A 473 25.22 -77.85 71.00
CA LYS A 473 24.42 -78.28 69.84
C LYS A 473 23.11 -77.49 69.68
N HIS A 474 22.44 -77.18 70.77
CA HIS A 474 21.22 -76.38 70.74
C HIS A 474 21.51 -74.94 70.29
N LEU A 475 22.60 -74.34 70.78
CA LEU A 475 23.02 -73.01 70.42
C LEU A 475 23.49 -72.91 68.96
N GLU A 476 24.21 -73.93 68.44
CA GLU A 476 24.62 -74.01 67.03
C GLU A 476 23.40 -74.04 66.08
N ASN A 477 22.34 -74.79 66.41
CA ASN A 477 21.09 -74.79 65.64
C ASN A 477 20.36 -73.44 65.72
N THR A 478 20.40 -72.77 66.87
CA THR A 478 19.80 -71.45 67.06
C THR A 478 20.53 -70.38 66.25
N ASP A 479 21.85 -70.48 66.13
CA ASP A 479 22.68 -69.61 65.30
C ASP A 479 22.39 -69.78 63.79
N LEU A 480 22.07 -70.99 63.35
CA LEU A 480 21.64 -71.27 61.96
C LEU A 480 20.31 -70.58 61.64
N LEU A 481 19.31 -70.73 62.50
CA LEU A 481 18.01 -70.05 62.36
C LEU A 481 18.16 -68.52 62.39
N SER A 482 19.02 -68.00 63.26
CA SER A 482 19.33 -66.57 63.35
C SER A 482 20.03 -66.06 62.09
N SER A 483 20.87 -66.87 61.45
CA SER A 483 21.51 -66.55 60.16
C SER A 483 20.49 -66.46 59.02
N GLN A 484 19.52 -67.38 58.96
CA GLN A 484 18.44 -67.36 57.98
C GLN A 484 17.52 -66.15 58.17
N ALA A 485 17.19 -65.83 59.44
CA ALA A 485 16.41 -64.64 59.78
C ALA A 485 17.15 -63.34 59.39
N GLN A 486 18.47 -63.27 59.60
CA GLN A 486 19.29 -62.13 59.20
C GLN A 486 19.37 -61.97 57.67
N ALA A 487 19.51 -63.08 56.92
CA ALA A 487 19.52 -63.05 55.46
C ALA A 487 18.18 -62.55 54.90
N THR A 488 17.07 -63.03 55.47
CA THR A 488 15.71 -62.58 55.12
C THR A 488 15.54 -61.09 55.43
N ARG A 489 15.96 -60.64 56.62
CA ARG A 489 15.94 -59.22 57.02
C ARG A 489 16.73 -58.31 56.06
N ASN A 490 17.91 -58.74 55.63
CA ASN A 490 18.72 -57.98 54.67
C ASN A 490 17.99 -57.83 53.32
N SER A 491 17.37 -58.91 52.82
CA SER A 491 16.55 -58.86 51.60
C SER A 491 15.33 -57.94 51.75
N THR A 492 14.64 -57.98 52.89
CA THR A 492 13.52 -57.08 53.21
C THR A 492 13.98 -55.60 53.27
N LEU A 493 15.17 -55.32 53.80
CA LEU A 493 15.77 -53.97 53.81
C LEU A 493 16.12 -53.46 52.41
N GLU A 494 16.67 -54.32 51.55
CA GLU A 494 16.97 -53.97 50.16
C GLU A 494 15.71 -53.60 49.38
N GLU A 495 14.64 -54.39 49.53
CA GLU A 495 13.36 -54.09 48.87
C GLU A 495 12.70 -52.84 49.47
N LEU A 496 12.76 -52.62 50.80
CA LEU A 496 12.27 -51.38 51.41
C LEU A 496 12.99 -50.14 50.85
N ASN A 497 14.33 -50.19 50.75
CA ASN A 497 15.12 -49.09 50.19
C ASN A 497 14.75 -48.82 48.73
N ARG A 498 14.54 -49.88 47.93
CA ARG A 498 14.07 -49.76 46.55
C ARG A 498 12.70 -49.08 46.48
N LEU A 499 11.74 -49.47 47.33
CA LEU A 499 10.40 -48.87 47.37
C LEU A 499 10.43 -47.41 47.86
N ARG A 500 11.29 -47.08 48.83
CA ARG A 500 11.50 -45.70 49.31
C ARG A 500 12.03 -44.77 48.21
N GLU A 501 12.90 -45.26 47.33
CA GLU A 501 13.35 -44.47 46.17
C GLU A 501 12.21 -44.20 45.19
N PHE A 502 11.30 -45.17 44.98
CA PHE A 502 10.10 -44.96 44.19
C PHE A 502 9.13 -43.96 44.84
N GLU A 503 8.90 -44.03 46.15
CA GLU A 503 8.09 -43.06 46.91
C GLU A 503 8.64 -41.63 46.77
N ARG A 504 9.96 -41.46 46.84
CA ARG A 504 10.62 -40.17 46.62
C ARG A 504 10.31 -39.60 45.23
N GLN A 505 10.43 -40.43 44.19
CA GLN A 505 10.15 -40.02 42.81
C GLN A 505 8.66 -39.73 42.59
N ILE A 506 7.77 -40.54 43.16
CA ILE A 506 6.32 -40.28 43.17
C ILE A 506 6.02 -38.91 43.78
N THR A 507 6.61 -38.60 44.94
CA THR A 507 6.37 -37.34 45.67
C THR A 507 6.80 -36.13 44.83
N ILE A 508 7.95 -36.22 44.15
CA ILE A 508 8.44 -35.17 43.25
C ILE A 508 7.46 -34.93 42.10
N LEU A 509 7.02 -36.01 41.43
CA LEU A 509 6.09 -35.92 40.30
C LEU A 509 4.72 -35.37 40.71
N GLN A 510 4.15 -35.86 41.81
CA GLN A 510 2.88 -35.37 42.34
C GLN A 510 2.94 -33.89 42.74
N THR A 511 4.06 -33.45 43.33
CA THR A 511 4.25 -32.04 43.71
C THR A 511 4.36 -31.14 42.49
N ARG A 512 5.14 -31.55 41.47
CA ARG A 512 5.23 -30.84 40.18
C ARG A 512 3.86 -30.75 39.51
N ARG A 513 3.11 -31.86 39.44
CA ARG A 513 1.77 -31.93 38.85
C ARG A 513 0.79 -30.98 39.54
N ASN A 514 0.73 -31.02 40.86
CA ASN A 514 -0.15 -30.15 41.64
C ASN A 514 0.20 -28.67 41.48
N THR A 515 1.49 -28.35 41.38
CA THR A 515 1.95 -26.99 41.13
C THR A 515 1.51 -26.50 39.75
N ALA A 516 1.73 -27.31 38.70
CA ALA A 516 1.32 -26.98 37.33
C ALA A 516 -0.20 -26.81 37.21
N LEU A 517 -1.00 -27.71 37.80
CA LEU A 517 -2.46 -27.59 37.83
C LEU A 517 -2.94 -26.32 38.55
N LYS A 518 -2.30 -25.97 39.67
CA LYS A 518 -2.62 -24.75 40.42
C LYS A 518 -2.33 -23.49 39.60
N GLU A 519 -1.19 -23.42 38.93
CA GLU A 519 -0.85 -22.27 38.07
C GLU A 519 -1.77 -22.16 36.84
N ILE A 520 -2.16 -23.28 36.22
CA ILE A 520 -3.17 -23.30 35.15
C ILE A 520 -4.50 -22.73 35.68
N SER A 521 -4.99 -23.23 36.81
CA SER A 521 -6.27 -22.76 37.38
C SER A 521 -6.28 -21.27 37.70
N LYS A 522 -5.15 -20.72 38.18
CA LYS A 522 -4.99 -19.27 38.42
C LYS A 522 -5.01 -18.48 37.11
N ALA A 523 -4.29 -18.96 36.09
CA ALA A 523 -4.27 -18.31 34.78
C ALA A 523 -5.67 -18.31 34.13
N GLU A 524 -6.40 -19.42 34.22
CA GLU A 524 -7.77 -19.52 33.72
C GLU A 524 -8.74 -18.60 34.46
N LEU A 525 -8.60 -18.46 35.78
CA LEU A 525 -9.39 -17.52 36.55
C LEU A 525 -9.13 -16.08 36.12
N LEU A 526 -7.87 -15.71 35.86
CA LEU A 526 -7.52 -14.36 35.37
C LEU A 526 -8.12 -14.09 33.99
N ILE A 527 -8.05 -15.04 33.06
CA ILE A 527 -8.65 -14.93 31.72
C ILE A 527 -10.18 -14.79 31.82
N THR A 528 -10.81 -15.60 32.68
CA THR A 528 -12.27 -15.59 32.87
C THR A 528 -12.74 -14.28 33.51
N ASN A 529 -12.02 -13.78 34.52
CA ASN A 529 -12.29 -12.48 35.15
C ASN A 529 -12.10 -11.33 34.15
N PHE A 530 -11.07 -11.38 33.31
CA PHE A 530 -10.88 -10.40 32.25
C PHE A 530 -12.04 -10.38 31.26
N ASN A 531 -12.47 -11.55 30.78
CA ASN A 531 -13.57 -11.66 29.83
C ASN A 531 -14.90 -11.16 30.40
N THR A 532 -15.17 -11.44 31.69
CA THR A 532 -16.37 -10.95 32.37
C THR A 532 -16.33 -9.44 32.60
N GLN A 533 -15.19 -8.89 33.04
CA GLN A 533 -15.01 -7.44 33.24
C GLN A 533 -15.08 -6.64 31.93
N ASN A 534 -14.62 -7.21 30.81
CA ASN A 534 -14.60 -6.56 29.51
C ASN A 534 -15.72 -7.04 28.56
N ALA A 535 -16.75 -7.73 29.07
CA ALA A 535 -17.81 -8.31 28.24
C ALA A 535 -18.54 -7.26 27.38
N GLN A 536 -18.79 -6.06 27.93
CA GLN A 536 -19.37 -4.94 27.16
C GLN A 536 -18.45 -4.51 26.03
N LEU A 537 -17.15 -4.31 26.30
CA LEU A 537 -16.17 -3.93 25.28
C LEU A 537 -16.03 -4.99 24.20
N ILE A 538 -16.05 -6.28 24.56
CA ILE A 538 -16.01 -7.40 23.59
C ILE A 538 -17.22 -7.37 22.67
N ASN A 539 -18.43 -7.16 23.20
CA ASN A 539 -19.64 -7.02 22.39
C ASN A 539 -19.63 -5.77 21.51
N GLU A 540 -19.01 -4.69 21.98
CA GLU A 540 -18.87 -3.49 21.16
C GLU A 540 -17.87 -3.69 20.00
N VAL A 541 -16.80 -4.47 20.21
CA VAL A 541 -15.85 -4.84 19.14
C VAL A 541 -16.52 -5.70 18.07
N THR A 542 -17.40 -6.65 18.45
CA THR A 542 -18.12 -7.47 17.45
C THR A 542 -19.11 -6.66 16.62
N LEU A 543 -19.75 -5.65 17.20
CA LEU A 543 -20.59 -4.70 16.46
C LEU A 543 -19.73 -3.79 15.55
N GLU A 544 -18.56 -3.35 16.04
CA GLU A 544 -17.60 -2.52 15.31
C GLU A 544 -17.07 -3.23 14.05
N GLU A 545 -16.89 -4.55 14.06
CA GLU A 545 -16.40 -5.34 12.91
C GLU A 545 -17.22 -5.10 11.63
N SER A 546 -18.55 -5.06 11.74
CA SER A 546 -19.44 -4.77 10.61
C SER A 546 -19.28 -3.34 10.08
N ILE A 547 -18.99 -2.38 10.97
CA ILE A 547 -18.75 -0.98 10.64
C ILE A 547 -17.39 -0.83 9.95
N LEU A 548 -16.36 -1.53 10.43
CA LEU A 548 -15.02 -1.53 9.83
C LEU A 548 -15.05 -2.14 8.43
N GLN A 549 -15.75 -3.26 8.23
CA GLN A 549 -15.90 -3.86 6.90
C GLN A 549 -16.61 -2.92 5.91
N ARG A 550 -17.64 -2.19 6.38
CA ARG A 550 -18.29 -1.14 5.59
C ARG A 550 -17.34 0.01 5.28
N ASN A 551 -16.60 0.49 6.27
CA ASN A 551 -15.63 1.59 6.11
C ASN A 551 -14.51 1.22 5.14
N GLN A 552 -14.04 -0.03 5.18
CA GLN A 552 -13.08 -0.59 4.23
C GLN A 552 -13.64 -0.60 2.80
N SER A 553 -14.91 -1.01 2.64
CA SER A 553 -15.59 -0.99 1.33
C SER A 553 -15.72 0.44 0.77
N ILE A 554 -16.01 1.42 1.63
CA ILE A 554 -16.06 2.85 1.27
C ILE A 554 -14.69 3.33 0.81
N LEU A 555 -13.63 3.00 1.56
CA LEU A 555 -12.25 3.36 1.25
C LEU A 555 -11.80 2.81 -0.10
N GLU A 556 -12.01 1.53 -0.35
CA GLU A 556 -11.67 0.86 -1.61
C GLU A 556 -12.41 1.49 -2.78
N GLY A 557 -13.73 1.68 -2.64
CA GLY A 557 -14.57 2.30 -3.66
C GLY A 557 -14.14 3.74 -3.99
N TYR A 558 -13.82 4.53 -2.96
CA TYR A 558 -13.38 5.91 -3.16
C TYR A 558 -12.01 5.97 -3.84
N THR A 559 -11.07 5.12 -3.42
CA THR A 559 -9.71 5.09 -3.97
C THR A 559 -9.73 4.74 -5.46
N GLU A 560 -10.50 3.72 -5.85
CA GLU A 560 -10.68 3.38 -7.26
C GLU A 560 -11.36 4.51 -8.05
N PHE A 561 -12.41 5.11 -7.50
CA PHE A 561 -13.11 6.25 -8.11
C PHE A 561 -12.19 7.43 -8.37
N VAL A 562 -11.43 7.87 -7.35
CA VAL A 562 -10.50 9.00 -7.46
C VAL A 562 -9.38 8.69 -8.45
N THR A 563 -8.88 7.46 -8.46
CA THR A 563 -7.85 7.03 -9.43
C THR A 563 -8.37 7.17 -10.86
N LYS A 564 -9.57 6.66 -11.13
CA LYS A 564 -10.19 6.68 -12.46
C LYS A 564 -10.57 8.10 -12.92
N ILE A 565 -11.16 8.94 -12.06
CA ILE A 565 -11.52 10.31 -12.44
C ILE A 565 -10.28 11.19 -12.69
N ASN A 566 -9.21 11.00 -11.91
CA ASN A 566 -7.93 11.66 -12.18
C ASN A 566 -7.30 11.18 -13.48
N ALA A 567 -7.34 9.86 -13.78
CA ALA A 567 -6.85 9.34 -15.04
C ALA A 567 -7.63 9.90 -16.23
N TYR A 568 -8.96 9.95 -16.13
CA TYR A 568 -9.82 10.57 -17.13
C TYR A 568 -9.48 12.05 -17.36
N SER A 569 -9.41 12.84 -16.28
CA SER A 569 -9.06 14.27 -16.36
C SER A 569 -7.68 14.52 -16.98
N ARG A 570 -6.69 13.66 -16.71
CA ARG A 570 -5.34 13.75 -17.33
C ARG A 570 -5.33 13.42 -18.82
N LEU A 571 -6.18 12.49 -19.27
CA LEU A 571 -6.24 12.07 -20.68
C LEU A 571 -7.12 12.98 -21.55
N LEU A 572 -8.11 13.63 -20.94
CA LEU A 572 -9.12 14.44 -21.64
C LEU A 572 -8.53 15.53 -22.56
N PRO A 573 -7.50 16.32 -22.16
CA PRO A 573 -6.81 17.26 -23.05
C PRO A 573 -6.33 16.63 -24.36
N SER A 574 -5.68 15.46 -24.28
CA SER A 574 -5.14 14.77 -25.45
C SER A 574 -6.24 14.24 -26.37
N GLN A 575 -7.37 13.80 -25.81
CA GLN A 575 -8.52 13.30 -26.58
C GLN A 575 -9.24 14.42 -27.34
N LEU A 576 -9.33 15.63 -26.77
CA LEU A 576 -10.00 16.76 -27.42
C LEU A 576 -9.19 17.37 -28.57
N VAL A 577 -7.86 17.27 -28.49
CA VAL A 577 -6.90 17.73 -29.50
C VAL A 577 -6.65 16.68 -30.59
N ALA A 578 -6.79 15.39 -30.25
CA ALA A 578 -6.66 14.30 -31.21
C ALA A 578 -7.57 14.56 -32.44
N ASP A 579 -7.04 14.25 -33.62
CA ASP A 579 -7.72 14.40 -34.91
C ASP A 579 -7.96 15.83 -35.42
N LEU A 580 -7.46 16.88 -34.76
CA LEU A 580 -7.53 18.26 -35.32
C LEU A 580 -6.44 18.56 -36.35
N GLY A 581 -5.34 17.80 -36.37
CA GLY A 581 -4.13 18.13 -37.15
C GLY A 581 -4.36 18.32 -38.64
N GLU A 582 -5.22 17.48 -39.25
CA GLU A 582 -5.54 17.57 -40.68
C GLU A 582 -6.35 18.85 -40.98
N THR A 583 -7.44 19.09 -40.24
CA THR A 583 -8.26 20.29 -40.39
C THR A 583 -7.46 21.57 -40.14
N VAL A 584 -6.58 21.58 -39.14
CA VAL A 584 -5.68 22.70 -38.85
C VAL A 584 -4.71 22.95 -40.00
N THR A 585 -4.15 21.90 -40.59
CA THR A 585 -3.25 22.02 -41.76
C THR A 585 -3.98 22.65 -42.94
N THR A 586 -5.20 22.18 -43.23
CA THR A 586 -6.04 22.70 -44.31
C THR A 586 -6.39 24.17 -44.10
N LEU A 587 -6.86 24.55 -42.91
CA LEU A 587 -7.22 25.93 -42.59
C LEU A 587 -6.00 26.86 -42.59
N TYR A 588 -4.86 26.42 -42.04
CA TYR A 588 -3.61 27.19 -42.10
C TYR A 588 -3.20 27.49 -43.54
N ASN A 589 -3.20 26.48 -44.41
CA ASN A 589 -2.86 26.67 -45.82
C ASN A 589 -3.87 27.56 -46.56
N ALA A 590 -5.14 27.58 -46.13
CA ALA A 590 -6.16 28.47 -46.66
C ALA A 590 -5.95 29.93 -46.24
N PHE A 591 -5.51 30.18 -45.00
CA PHE A 591 -5.14 31.51 -44.50
C PHE A 591 -3.84 32.03 -45.12
N ASN A 592 -2.98 31.13 -45.58
CA ASN A 592 -1.67 31.41 -46.18
C ASN A 592 -1.64 31.01 -47.66
N ARG A 593 -2.76 31.23 -48.37
CA ARG A 593 -2.94 30.71 -49.74
C ARG A 593 -2.02 31.36 -50.76
N TYR A 594 -1.62 32.60 -50.52
CA TYR A 594 -0.76 33.40 -51.41
C TYR A 594 0.73 33.16 -51.17
N ASP A 595 1.09 32.49 -50.08
CA ASP A 595 2.45 32.11 -49.75
C ASP A 595 3.00 31.10 -50.76
N ALA A 596 4.33 31.03 -50.85
CA ALA A 596 4.98 30.13 -51.77
C ALA A 596 4.70 28.66 -51.40
N SER A 597 4.65 27.77 -52.39
CA SER A 597 4.31 26.36 -52.17
C SER A 597 5.23 25.63 -51.17
N HIS A 598 6.46 26.12 -50.96
CA HIS A 598 7.41 25.54 -50.00
C HIS A 598 7.18 25.99 -48.55
N GLU A 599 6.40 27.04 -48.31
CA GLU A 599 6.02 27.53 -46.98
C GLU A 599 4.69 26.91 -46.49
N LYS A 600 3.96 26.26 -47.40
CA LYS A 600 2.73 25.53 -47.08
C LYS A 600 3.03 24.27 -46.28
N LEU A 601 2.14 23.94 -45.34
CA LEU A 601 2.30 22.81 -44.44
C LEU A 601 1.73 21.52 -45.05
N ALA A 602 2.43 20.42 -44.81
CA ALA A 602 1.97 19.06 -45.09
C ALA A 602 1.24 18.45 -43.87
N SER A 603 1.71 18.75 -42.65
CA SER A 603 1.09 18.22 -41.43
C SER A 603 1.41 19.10 -40.23
N VAL A 604 0.45 19.20 -39.30
CA VAL A 604 0.61 19.81 -37.98
C VAL A 604 0.39 18.76 -36.90
N LYS A 605 1.38 18.61 -36.00
CA LYS A 605 1.29 17.80 -34.79
C LYS A 605 1.15 18.72 -33.59
N LEU A 606 -0.07 18.78 -33.06
CA LEU A 606 -0.39 19.52 -31.84
C LEU A 606 0.20 18.83 -30.61
N PRO A 607 0.60 19.58 -29.57
CA PRO A 607 1.12 18.98 -28.34
C PRO A 607 0.01 18.24 -27.58
N LEU A 608 0.18 16.93 -27.37
CA LEU A 608 -0.82 16.06 -26.72
C LEU A 608 -0.50 15.78 -25.25
N THR A 609 0.77 15.85 -24.86
CA THR A 609 1.22 15.66 -23.47
C THR A 609 2.06 16.84 -22.98
N GLN A 610 2.23 16.94 -21.66
CA GLN A 610 3.16 17.91 -21.05
C GLN A 610 4.53 17.84 -21.72
N SER A 611 5.15 19.00 -21.96
CA SER A 611 6.45 19.20 -22.61
C SER A 611 6.59 18.81 -24.09
N GLN A 612 5.50 18.40 -24.76
CA GLN A 612 5.51 18.29 -26.21
C GLN A 612 5.47 19.66 -26.89
N LYS A 613 6.18 19.76 -28.01
CA LYS A 613 6.24 20.96 -28.84
C LYS A 613 5.20 20.86 -29.96
N LEU A 614 4.73 22.01 -30.42
CA LEU A 614 3.96 22.11 -31.66
C LEU A 614 4.92 21.84 -32.84
N LEU A 615 4.71 20.73 -33.54
CA LEU A 615 5.58 20.34 -34.65
C LEU A 615 4.85 20.49 -35.99
N ILE A 616 5.57 20.95 -37.01
CA ILE A 616 5.05 21.14 -38.37
C ILE A 616 5.96 20.47 -39.39
N SER A 617 5.39 20.01 -40.50
CA SER A 617 6.14 19.63 -41.69
C SER A 617 5.68 20.44 -42.89
N PHE A 618 6.60 20.78 -43.79
CA PHE A 618 6.31 21.54 -45.01
C PHE A 618 5.99 20.60 -46.18
N GLN A 619 5.23 21.07 -47.17
CA GLN A 619 4.91 20.30 -48.38
C GLN A 619 6.15 19.84 -49.15
N LYS A 620 7.22 20.63 -49.09
CA LYS A 620 8.51 20.29 -49.70
C LYS A 620 9.19 19.10 -49.01
N ASP A 621 9.05 18.99 -47.68
CA ASP A 621 9.69 17.96 -46.85
C ASP A 621 8.67 17.32 -45.88
N PRO A 622 7.70 16.52 -46.36
CA PRO A 622 6.56 16.08 -45.55
C PRO A 622 6.93 15.18 -44.35
N THR A 623 8.07 14.50 -44.43
CA THR A 623 8.54 13.52 -43.43
C THR A 623 9.35 14.17 -42.30
N THR A 624 9.83 15.41 -42.49
CA THR A 624 10.67 16.11 -41.52
C THR A 624 9.81 17.04 -40.68
N PHE A 625 9.84 16.87 -39.37
CA PHE A 625 9.11 17.71 -38.42
C PHE A 625 10.03 18.74 -37.78
N PHE A 626 9.54 19.98 -37.73
CA PHE A 626 10.22 21.11 -37.15
C PHE A 626 9.41 21.73 -36.02
N ASP A 627 10.08 22.39 -35.08
CA ASP A 627 9.42 23.18 -34.04
C ASP A 627 8.81 24.45 -34.65
N ALA A 628 7.47 24.54 -34.61
CA ALA A 628 6.73 25.63 -35.23
C ALA A 628 7.17 26.99 -34.68
N LEU A 629 7.42 27.11 -33.38
CA LEU A 629 7.80 28.37 -32.73
C LEU A 629 9.20 28.84 -33.10
N HIS A 630 10.07 27.94 -33.54
CA HIS A 630 11.43 28.29 -33.96
C HIS A 630 11.50 28.71 -35.43
N ILE A 631 10.58 28.23 -36.27
CA ILE A 631 10.65 28.43 -37.73
C ILE A 631 9.66 29.47 -38.22
N LEU A 632 8.45 29.51 -37.67
CA LEU A 632 7.40 30.39 -38.16
C LEU A 632 7.54 31.81 -37.60
N SER A 633 7.19 32.81 -38.42
CA SER A 633 7.06 34.19 -37.97
C SER A 633 5.83 34.37 -37.06
N GLU A 634 5.74 35.51 -36.37
CA GLU A 634 4.63 35.79 -35.47
C GLU A 634 3.26 35.77 -36.19
N GLY A 635 3.16 36.32 -37.40
CA GLY A 635 1.95 36.25 -38.23
C GLY A 635 1.50 34.81 -38.51
N HIS A 636 2.42 33.94 -38.94
CA HIS A 636 2.14 32.52 -39.17
C HIS A 636 1.74 31.77 -37.90
N ILE A 637 2.40 32.06 -36.78
CA ILE A 637 2.06 31.48 -35.48
C ILE A 637 0.61 31.85 -35.09
N ARG A 638 0.19 33.11 -35.29
CA ARG A 638 -1.19 33.53 -35.06
C ARG A 638 -2.18 32.92 -36.05
N CYS A 639 -1.81 32.72 -37.31
CA CYS A 639 -2.59 31.95 -38.29
C CYS A 639 -2.81 30.49 -37.84
N ILE A 640 -1.81 29.83 -37.25
CA ILE A 640 -2.00 28.51 -36.63
C ILE A 640 -2.98 28.59 -35.46
N GLY A 641 -2.82 29.59 -34.57
CA GLY A 641 -3.73 29.79 -33.44
C GLY A 641 -5.18 29.93 -33.87
N LEU A 642 -5.43 30.73 -34.92
CA LEU A 642 -6.75 30.86 -35.54
C LEU A 642 -7.22 29.53 -36.16
N ALA A 643 -6.34 28.80 -36.84
CA ALA A 643 -6.69 27.53 -37.49
C ALA A 643 -7.13 26.47 -36.48
N ILE A 644 -6.50 26.41 -35.31
CA ILE A 644 -6.89 25.51 -34.21
C ILE A 644 -8.29 25.84 -33.69
N LEU A 645 -8.56 27.12 -33.43
CA LEU A 645 -9.88 27.59 -32.97
C LEU A 645 -10.99 27.24 -33.97
N LEU A 646 -10.77 27.53 -35.24
CA LEU A 646 -11.73 27.29 -36.30
C LEU A 646 -11.90 25.79 -36.60
N ALA A 647 -10.82 25.01 -36.58
CA ALA A 647 -10.91 23.55 -36.71
C ALA A 647 -11.78 22.94 -35.61
N LYS A 648 -11.70 23.46 -34.39
CA LYS A 648 -12.53 23.00 -33.28
C LYS A 648 -14.00 23.42 -33.44
N ASN A 649 -14.27 24.64 -33.91
CA ASN A 649 -15.62 25.08 -34.24
C ASN A 649 -16.29 24.16 -35.27
N ILE A 650 -15.54 23.78 -36.33
CA ILE A 650 -16.00 22.83 -37.36
C ILE A 650 -16.21 21.44 -36.75
N LYS A 651 -15.25 20.92 -35.97
CA LYS A 651 -15.34 19.57 -35.36
C LYS A 651 -16.54 19.42 -34.42
N GLU A 652 -16.89 20.47 -33.68
CA GLU A 652 -18.07 20.50 -32.80
C GLU A 652 -19.38 20.84 -33.54
N ASN A 653 -19.31 21.09 -34.86
CA ASN A 653 -20.43 21.52 -35.69
C ASN A 653 -21.14 22.75 -35.12
N CYS A 654 -20.38 23.74 -34.67
CA CYS A 654 -20.92 24.96 -34.11
C CYS A 654 -21.69 25.75 -35.21
N PRO A 655 -22.94 26.16 -34.95
CA PRO A 655 -23.77 26.87 -35.93
C PRO A 655 -23.36 28.34 -36.11
N ILE A 656 -22.55 28.89 -35.18
CA ILE A 656 -22.26 30.32 -35.07
C ILE A 656 -20.75 30.51 -34.86
N LEU A 657 -20.22 31.60 -35.40
CA LEU A 657 -18.84 32.06 -35.23
C LEU A 657 -18.83 33.57 -34.99
N ILE A 658 -18.39 33.99 -33.81
CA ILE A 658 -18.36 35.36 -33.30
C ILE A 658 -16.91 35.77 -33.13
N PHE A 659 -16.54 36.86 -33.80
CA PHE A 659 -15.20 37.38 -33.83
C PHE A 659 -15.14 38.75 -33.13
N ASP A 660 -14.41 38.84 -32.00
CA ASP A 660 -14.08 40.11 -31.36
C ASP A 660 -12.70 40.60 -31.81
N ASP A 661 -12.72 41.38 -32.90
CA ASP A 661 -11.55 42.03 -33.48
C ASP A 661 -10.35 41.10 -33.80
N PRO A 662 -10.56 40.04 -34.61
CA PRO A 662 -9.50 39.08 -34.97
C PRO A 662 -8.43 39.73 -35.85
N VAL A 663 -8.80 40.82 -36.55
CA VAL A 663 -7.95 41.52 -37.51
C VAL A 663 -6.78 42.21 -36.80
N ASN A 664 -6.98 42.68 -35.57
CA ASN A 664 -5.89 43.25 -34.75
C ASN A 664 -4.85 42.22 -34.29
N ALA A 665 -5.20 40.93 -34.33
CA ALA A 665 -4.25 39.86 -34.09
C ALA A 665 -3.47 39.49 -35.35
N ILE A 666 -3.89 39.87 -36.57
CA ILE A 666 -3.35 39.28 -37.80
C ILE A 666 -2.76 40.34 -38.71
N ASP A 667 -1.58 40.04 -39.24
CA ASP A 667 -0.82 40.90 -40.14
C ASP A 667 -1.59 41.15 -41.45
N ASP A 668 -1.38 42.34 -42.05
CA ASP A 668 -2.14 42.79 -43.22
C ASP A 668 -2.10 41.83 -44.41
N GLU A 669 -0.98 41.15 -44.59
CA GLU A 669 -0.73 40.19 -45.69
C GLU A 669 -1.70 39.00 -45.65
N HIS A 670 -2.05 38.50 -44.46
CA HIS A 670 -2.93 37.33 -44.31
C HIS A 670 -4.42 37.70 -44.29
N ARG A 671 -4.77 38.98 -44.04
CA ARG A 671 -6.17 39.44 -43.88
C ARG A 671 -7.03 39.13 -45.11
N ALA A 672 -6.48 39.26 -46.31
CA ALA A 672 -7.21 38.97 -47.55
C ALA A 672 -7.56 37.49 -47.68
N ALA A 673 -6.60 36.60 -47.43
CA ALA A 673 -6.79 35.15 -47.49
C ALA A 673 -7.75 34.65 -46.41
N ILE A 674 -7.74 35.23 -45.22
CA ILE A 674 -8.70 34.91 -44.15
C ILE A 674 -10.12 35.32 -44.54
N ARG A 675 -10.31 36.51 -45.13
CA ARG A 675 -11.64 36.91 -45.65
C ARG A 675 -12.16 35.90 -46.67
N GLU A 676 -11.33 35.49 -47.62
CA GLU A 676 -11.73 34.47 -48.58
C GLU A 676 -12.09 33.15 -47.89
N THR A 677 -11.28 32.70 -46.93
CA THR A 677 -11.52 31.44 -46.21
C THR A 677 -12.83 31.47 -45.41
N LEU A 678 -13.20 32.61 -44.81
CA LEU A 678 -14.40 32.74 -44.00
C LEU A 678 -15.69 32.82 -44.83
N PHE A 679 -15.66 33.48 -45.98
CA PHE A 679 -16.89 33.84 -46.69
C PHE A 679 -17.03 33.23 -48.09
N LYS A 680 -15.94 32.77 -48.72
CA LYS A 680 -15.93 32.22 -50.08
C LYS A 680 -15.72 30.71 -50.11
N ASP A 681 -14.87 30.19 -49.23
CA ASP A 681 -14.62 28.75 -49.14
C ASP A 681 -15.79 28.03 -48.45
N SER A 682 -15.91 26.72 -48.66
CA SER A 682 -17.04 25.92 -48.18
C SER A 682 -16.99 25.57 -46.69
N PHE A 683 -15.94 25.97 -45.96
CA PHE A 683 -15.73 25.60 -44.55
C PHE A 683 -16.87 26.08 -43.62
N PHE A 684 -17.49 27.23 -43.94
CA PHE A 684 -18.46 27.91 -43.07
C PHE A 684 -19.79 28.22 -43.77
N GLU A 685 -20.13 27.48 -44.83
CA GLU A 685 -21.36 27.71 -45.61
C GLU A 685 -22.66 27.60 -44.80
N GLN A 686 -22.65 26.83 -43.71
CA GLN A 686 -23.81 26.63 -42.82
C GLN A 686 -23.64 27.35 -41.48
N THR A 687 -22.59 28.15 -41.31
CA THR A 687 -22.25 28.83 -40.07
C THR A 687 -22.63 30.31 -40.18
N GLN A 688 -23.29 30.85 -39.16
CA GLN A 688 -23.50 32.29 -39.04
C GLN A 688 -22.20 32.97 -38.56
N ILE A 689 -21.75 33.99 -39.27
CA ILE A 689 -20.55 34.75 -38.93
C ILE A 689 -20.95 36.14 -38.43
N ILE A 690 -20.59 36.44 -37.18
CA ILE A 690 -20.72 37.75 -36.55
C ILE A 690 -19.31 38.29 -36.35
N LEU A 691 -18.97 39.39 -37.02
CA LEU A 691 -17.60 39.87 -37.10
C LEU A 691 -17.48 41.33 -36.71
N ALA A 692 -16.87 41.59 -35.55
CA ALA A 692 -16.50 42.93 -35.09
C ALA A 692 -15.09 43.31 -35.54
N ILE A 693 -14.96 44.49 -36.16
CA ILE A 693 -13.77 44.91 -36.89
C ILE A 693 -13.45 46.37 -36.58
N HIS A 694 -12.17 46.70 -36.43
CA HIS A 694 -11.70 48.09 -36.28
C HIS A 694 -11.35 48.77 -37.62
N GLY A 695 -10.90 48.02 -38.61
CA GLY A 695 -10.42 48.53 -39.90
C GLY A 695 -11.54 48.77 -40.90
N GLU A 696 -11.68 50.02 -41.37
CA GLU A 696 -12.71 50.42 -42.34
C GLU A 696 -12.54 49.71 -43.68
N GLU A 697 -11.30 49.62 -44.15
CA GLU A 697 -10.99 48.93 -45.41
C GLU A 697 -11.35 47.44 -45.36
N PHE A 698 -11.11 46.77 -44.23
CA PHE A 698 -11.50 45.37 -44.09
C PHE A 698 -13.03 45.22 -44.17
N PHE A 699 -13.77 46.11 -43.51
CA PHE A 699 -15.23 46.14 -43.54
C PHE A 699 -15.77 46.40 -44.96
N ASN A 700 -15.23 47.41 -45.65
CA ASN A 700 -15.61 47.75 -47.03
C ASN A 700 -15.31 46.62 -48.02
N ASN A 701 -14.10 46.05 -47.94
CA ASN A 701 -13.67 44.96 -48.81
C ASN A 701 -14.49 43.68 -48.58
N THR A 702 -14.91 43.41 -47.35
CA THR A 702 -15.80 42.27 -47.05
C THR A 702 -17.15 42.43 -47.75
N HIS A 703 -17.75 43.63 -47.73
CA HIS A 703 -18.98 43.92 -48.47
C HIS A 703 -18.83 43.80 -49.99
N GLN A 704 -17.67 44.15 -50.57
CA GLN A 704 -17.43 43.94 -52.00
C GLN A 704 -17.27 42.45 -52.32
N MET A 705 -16.55 41.72 -51.47
CA MET A 705 -16.26 40.30 -51.68
C MET A 705 -17.51 39.43 -51.59
N LEU A 706 -18.45 39.73 -50.67
CA LEU A 706 -19.73 39.00 -50.55
C LEU A 706 -20.59 39.06 -51.82
N GLY A 707 -20.36 40.05 -52.68
CA GLY A 707 -21.22 40.33 -53.84
C GLY A 707 -22.53 41.00 -53.44
N LYS A 708 -23.30 41.43 -54.44
CA LYS A 708 -24.55 42.16 -54.26
C LYS A 708 -25.56 41.38 -53.42
N GLU A 709 -25.81 40.12 -53.76
CA GLU A 709 -26.90 39.33 -53.16
C GLU A 709 -26.67 39.07 -51.68
N ARG A 710 -25.50 38.54 -51.30
CA ARG A 710 -25.18 38.26 -49.89
C ARG A 710 -24.97 39.54 -49.09
N ALA A 711 -24.44 40.61 -49.69
CA ALA A 711 -24.34 41.90 -49.00
C ALA A 711 -25.70 42.55 -48.76
N ALA A 712 -26.70 42.33 -49.62
CA ALA A 712 -28.05 42.89 -49.46
C ALA A 712 -28.77 42.34 -48.22
N ILE A 713 -28.55 41.06 -47.93
CA ILE A 713 -29.14 40.37 -46.78
C ILE A 713 -28.25 40.43 -45.52
N SER A 714 -27.02 40.93 -45.63
CA SER A 714 -26.12 41.08 -44.48
C SER A 714 -26.59 42.19 -43.54
N GLN A 715 -26.50 41.96 -42.23
CA GLN A 715 -26.73 43.00 -41.23
C GLN A 715 -25.42 43.72 -40.95
N SER A 716 -25.44 45.05 -40.93
CA SER A 716 -24.23 45.83 -40.68
C SER A 716 -24.45 46.97 -39.69
N TYR A 717 -23.53 47.13 -38.75
CA TYR A 717 -23.61 48.13 -37.69
C TYR A 717 -22.32 48.95 -37.61
N ILE A 718 -22.46 50.27 -37.41
CA ILE A 718 -21.35 51.19 -37.17
C ILE A 718 -21.41 51.70 -35.73
N PHE A 719 -20.39 51.36 -34.95
CA PHE A 719 -20.19 51.80 -33.57
C PHE A 719 -19.37 53.09 -33.59
N SER A 720 -19.97 54.18 -33.13
CA SER A 720 -19.37 55.52 -33.16
C SER A 720 -18.68 55.88 -31.84
N PRO A 721 -17.70 56.80 -31.84
CA PRO A 721 -17.09 57.33 -30.62
C PRO A 721 -18.12 57.94 -29.66
N HIS A 722 -17.80 57.90 -28.37
CA HIS A 722 -18.69 58.34 -27.30
C HIS A 722 -19.10 59.82 -27.47
N LYS A 723 -20.41 60.10 -27.38
CA LYS A 723 -20.95 61.44 -27.12
C LYS A 723 -21.03 61.66 -25.59
N PRO A 724 -21.26 62.89 -25.09
CA PRO A 724 -21.17 63.19 -23.65
C PRO A 724 -22.12 62.42 -22.69
N ASP A 725 -23.05 61.61 -23.19
CA ASP A 725 -24.03 60.85 -22.38
C ASP A 725 -23.58 59.42 -22.01
N ASN A 726 -22.30 59.08 -22.20
CA ASN A 726 -21.67 57.82 -21.74
C ASN A 726 -22.39 56.53 -22.19
N HIS A 727 -23.09 56.58 -23.32
CA HIS A 727 -23.74 55.45 -23.97
C HIS A 727 -23.06 55.12 -25.31
N ILE A 728 -23.00 53.84 -25.66
CA ILE A 728 -22.51 53.38 -26.96
C ILE A 728 -23.49 53.82 -28.06
N TYR A 729 -22.97 54.43 -29.12
CA TYR A 729 -23.80 54.83 -30.27
C TYR A 729 -23.67 53.81 -31.39
N VAL A 730 -24.77 53.14 -31.69
CA VAL A 730 -24.88 52.17 -32.77
C VAL A 730 -25.70 52.76 -33.92
N LEU A 731 -25.15 52.68 -35.13
CA LEU A 731 -25.86 53.02 -36.36
C LEU A 731 -26.05 51.74 -37.16
N SER A 732 -27.29 51.26 -37.26
CA SER A 732 -27.64 50.22 -38.23
C SER A 732 -27.55 50.79 -39.64
N LEU A 733 -26.74 50.16 -40.49
CA LEU A 733 -26.60 50.57 -41.88
C LEU A 733 -27.85 50.14 -42.64
N GLN A 734 -28.71 51.09 -42.96
CA GLN A 734 -29.84 50.86 -43.86
C GLN A 734 -29.40 50.48 -45.28
N ARG A 735 -28.15 50.80 -45.64
CA ARG A 735 -27.53 50.46 -46.92
C ARG A 735 -26.20 49.72 -46.71
N PRO A 736 -26.03 48.51 -47.27
CA PRO A 736 -24.73 47.84 -47.29
C PRO A 736 -23.72 48.67 -48.09
N ARG A 737 -22.43 48.63 -47.73
CA ARG A 737 -21.38 49.41 -48.41
C ARG A 737 -20.94 48.83 -49.77
N ASN A 738 -21.64 47.83 -50.30
CA ASN A 738 -21.34 47.24 -51.61
C ASN A 738 -21.56 48.25 -52.74
N HIS A 739 -20.57 48.46 -53.61
CA HIS A 739 -20.61 49.52 -54.61
C HIS A 739 -21.75 49.37 -55.63
N VAL A 740 -22.10 48.12 -56.00
CA VAL A 740 -23.20 47.84 -56.93
C VAL A 740 -24.55 48.15 -56.28
N LEU A 741 -24.75 47.74 -55.02
CA LEU A 741 -25.97 48.05 -54.27
C LEU A 741 -26.15 49.56 -54.06
N VAL A 742 -25.08 50.24 -53.65
CA VAL A 742 -25.09 51.69 -53.46
C VAL A 742 -25.43 52.42 -54.77
N ALA A 743 -24.86 51.98 -55.90
CA ALA A 743 -25.19 52.53 -57.21
C ALA A 743 -26.68 52.36 -57.56
N ARG A 744 -27.26 51.18 -57.29
CA ARG A 744 -28.69 50.88 -57.52
C ARG A 744 -29.61 51.71 -56.64
N GLU A 745 -29.28 51.86 -55.36
CA GLU A 745 -30.06 52.64 -54.41
C GLU A 745 -30.06 54.13 -54.79
N LEU A 746 -28.89 54.70 -55.04
CA LEU A 746 -28.75 56.12 -55.44
C LEU A 746 -29.48 56.38 -56.77
N TYR A 747 -29.39 55.44 -57.73
CA TYR A 747 -30.18 55.51 -58.96
C TYR A 747 -31.69 55.53 -58.68
N SER A 748 -32.18 54.70 -57.76
CA SER A 748 -33.61 54.65 -57.39
C SER A 748 -34.10 55.94 -56.70
N ARG A 749 -33.20 56.67 -56.04
CA ARG A 749 -33.47 57.97 -55.40
C ARG A 749 -33.35 59.17 -56.36
N GLY A 750 -32.91 58.93 -57.60
CA GLY A 750 -32.66 60.00 -58.58
C GLY A 750 -31.30 60.71 -58.40
N GLU A 751 -30.43 60.22 -57.52
CA GLU A 751 -29.09 60.75 -57.27
C GLU A 751 -28.10 60.21 -58.34
N TYR A 752 -28.31 60.57 -59.60
CA TYR A 752 -27.62 59.95 -60.74
C TYR A 752 -26.10 60.15 -60.75
N ARG A 753 -25.60 61.29 -60.28
CA ARG A 753 -24.15 61.56 -60.22
C ARG A 753 -23.47 60.62 -59.23
N ASP A 754 -23.98 60.52 -58.00
CA ASP A 754 -23.43 59.64 -56.97
C ASP A 754 -23.61 58.15 -57.33
N ALA A 755 -24.69 57.82 -58.03
CA ALA A 755 -24.89 56.50 -58.61
C ALA A 755 -23.77 56.15 -59.62
N LEU A 756 -23.36 57.10 -60.46
CA LEU A 756 -22.25 56.92 -61.41
C LEU A 756 -20.89 56.84 -60.72
N MET A 757 -20.66 57.63 -59.65
CA MET A 757 -19.44 57.52 -58.83
C MET A 757 -19.31 56.12 -58.22
N SER A 758 -20.41 55.59 -57.66
CA SER A 758 -20.46 54.25 -57.11
C SER A 758 -20.36 53.17 -58.20
N SER A 759 -20.98 53.40 -59.36
CA SER A 759 -20.89 52.52 -60.53
C SER A 759 -19.46 52.39 -61.06
N ARG A 760 -18.66 53.47 -61.01
CA ARG A 760 -17.25 53.42 -61.38
C ARG A 760 -16.43 52.57 -60.42
N ARG A 761 -16.57 52.79 -59.11
CA ARG A 761 -15.90 51.97 -58.08
C ARG A 761 -16.30 50.50 -58.18
N ALA A 762 -17.59 50.24 -58.46
CA ALA A 762 -18.09 48.90 -58.74
C ALA A 762 -17.40 48.28 -59.96
N LEU A 763 -17.28 49.00 -61.07
CA LEU A 763 -16.61 48.50 -62.26
C LEU A 763 -15.12 48.19 -62.00
N GLU A 764 -14.41 49.06 -61.28
CA GLU A 764 -13.02 48.83 -60.88
C GLU A 764 -12.88 47.49 -60.12
N ASN A 765 -13.70 47.30 -59.07
CA ASN A 765 -13.71 46.07 -58.30
C ASN A 765 -14.11 44.83 -59.14
N LEU A 766 -15.13 44.95 -59.99
CA LEU A 766 -15.62 43.86 -60.83
C LEU A 766 -14.64 43.49 -61.94
N CYS A 767 -13.86 44.43 -62.48
CA CYS A 767 -12.81 44.14 -63.44
C CYS A 767 -11.71 43.28 -62.80
N ASP A 768 -11.29 43.60 -61.58
CA ASP A 768 -10.32 42.77 -60.85
C ASP A 768 -10.87 41.36 -60.59
N LYS A 769 -12.13 41.24 -60.14
CA LYS A 769 -12.80 39.94 -59.99
C LYS A 769 -12.90 39.18 -61.32
N THR A 770 -13.23 39.88 -62.41
CA THR A 770 -13.30 39.30 -63.76
C THR A 770 -11.94 38.75 -64.18
N TRP A 771 -10.85 39.46 -63.86
CA TRP A 771 -9.50 38.97 -64.13
C TRP A 771 -9.22 37.68 -63.34
N PHE A 772 -9.48 37.66 -62.03
CA PHE A 772 -9.30 36.42 -61.24
C PHE A 772 -10.15 35.27 -61.75
N HIS A 773 -11.41 35.53 -62.11
CA HIS A 773 -12.32 34.54 -62.68
C HIS A 773 -11.79 34.00 -64.02
N TYR A 774 -11.32 34.89 -64.89
CA TYR A 774 -10.66 34.49 -66.14
C TYR A 774 -9.41 33.65 -65.88
N GLY A 775 -8.49 34.11 -65.02
CA GLY A 775 -7.26 33.38 -64.70
C GLY A 775 -7.48 31.99 -64.12
N LYS A 776 -8.59 31.76 -63.41
CA LYS A 776 -8.97 30.44 -62.87
C LYS A 776 -9.50 29.48 -63.94
N HIS A 777 -10.15 30.00 -64.99
CA HIS A 777 -10.90 29.21 -65.96
C HIS A 777 -10.36 29.27 -67.40
N CYS A 778 -9.36 30.11 -67.66
CA CYS A 778 -8.75 30.27 -68.98
C CYS A 778 -7.87 29.08 -69.35
N ASP A 779 -7.61 28.93 -70.65
CA ASP A 779 -6.63 27.95 -71.14
C ASP A 779 -5.21 28.48 -70.85
N ARG A 780 -4.24 27.58 -70.63
CA ARG A 780 -2.82 27.95 -70.51
C ARG A 780 -2.26 28.57 -71.79
N ASN A 781 -2.89 28.28 -72.93
CA ASN A 781 -2.53 28.84 -74.22
C ASN A 781 -3.15 30.23 -74.49
N ASP A 782 -4.03 30.71 -73.61
CA ASP A 782 -4.59 32.04 -73.77
C ASP A 782 -3.52 33.11 -73.53
N GLY A 783 -3.40 34.07 -74.45
CA GLY A 783 -2.40 35.13 -74.32
C GLY A 783 -2.67 36.02 -73.10
N LEU A 784 -1.60 36.54 -72.49
CA LEU A 784 -1.65 37.42 -71.31
C LEU A 784 -2.56 38.65 -71.50
N ILE A 785 -3.10 39.16 -70.39
CA ILE A 785 -3.81 40.43 -70.31
C ILE A 785 -2.77 41.55 -70.25
N SER A 786 -2.80 42.44 -71.22
CA SER A 786 -2.00 43.67 -71.20
C SER A 786 -2.79 44.77 -70.49
N VAL A 787 -2.09 45.66 -69.80
CA VAL A 787 -2.72 46.83 -69.19
C VAL A 787 -1.85 48.05 -69.41
N SER A 788 -2.44 49.14 -69.86
CA SER A 788 -1.75 50.41 -70.03
C SER A 788 -1.83 51.27 -68.76
N ARG A 789 -0.78 52.04 -68.50
CA ARG A 789 -0.77 53.12 -67.51
C ARG A 789 -0.39 54.42 -68.19
N ARG A 790 -0.96 55.53 -67.74
CA ARG A 790 -0.67 56.86 -68.31
C ARG A 790 0.63 57.46 -67.77
N SER A 791 1.03 57.07 -66.56
CA SER A 791 2.32 57.38 -65.95
C SER A 791 2.65 56.32 -64.88
N PRO A 792 3.91 56.24 -64.39
CA PRO A 792 4.31 55.20 -63.43
C PRO A 792 3.51 55.18 -62.12
N ASP A 793 3.05 56.35 -61.68
CA ASP A 793 2.32 56.62 -60.43
C ASP A 793 0.78 56.51 -60.56
N GLN A 794 0.25 56.40 -61.79
CA GLN A 794 -1.19 56.30 -62.02
C GLN A 794 -1.68 54.85 -62.02
N PRO A 795 -2.93 54.60 -61.57
CA PRO A 795 -3.54 53.28 -61.68
C PRO A 795 -3.66 52.86 -63.16
N TRP A 796 -3.87 51.57 -63.38
CA TRP A 796 -4.10 51.04 -64.71
C TRP A 796 -5.34 51.67 -65.37
N ASP A 797 -5.30 51.87 -66.69
CA ASP A 797 -6.43 52.44 -67.42
C ASP A 797 -7.60 51.44 -67.41
N LEU A 798 -8.66 51.78 -66.65
CA LEU A 798 -9.83 50.91 -66.44
C LEU A 798 -10.51 50.52 -67.75
N ARG A 799 -10.54 51.41 -68.75
CA ARG A 799 -11.13 51.10 -70.06
C ARG A 799 -10.34 50.00 -70.74
N ASN A 800 -9.03 50.18 -70.81
CA ASN A 800 -8.12 49.24 -71.45
C ASN A 800 -8.21 47.86 -70.78
N LEU A 801 -8.25 47.83 -69.46
CA LEU A 801 -8.44 46.60 -68.69
C LEU A 801 -9.77 45.90 -69.05
N ALA A 802 -10.89 46.63 -68.99
CA ALA A 802 -12.20 46.08 -69.32
C ALA A 802 -12.31 45.59 -70.78
N GLU A 803 -11.74 46.32 -71.74
CA GLU A 803 -11.69 45.93 -73.16
C GLU A 803 -10.85 44.66 -73.37
N ASN A 804 -9.69 44.57 -72.71
CA ASN A 804 -8.84 43.38 -72.78
C ASN A 804 -9.51 42.17 -72.14
N LEU A 805 -10.10 42.32 -70.95
CA LEU A 805 -10.85 41.24 -70.29
C LEU A 805 -12.00 40.73 -71.17
N LYS A 806 -12.83 41.64 -71.70
CA LYS A 806 -13.90 41.29 -72.63
C LYS A 806 -13.37 40.50 -73.83
N SER A 807 -12.37 41.04 -74.53
CA SER A 807 -11.80 40.46 -75.75
C SER A 807 -11.19 39.08 -75.50
N LYS A 808 -10.49 38.91 -74.37
CA LYS A 808 -9.83 37.66 -73.99
C LYS A 808 -10.83 36.58 -73.59
N ILE A 809 -11.80 36.92 -72.75
CA ILE A 809 -12.88 35.99 -72.36
C ILE A 809 -13.67 35.55 -73.59
N ASP A 810 -14.02 36.47 -74.48
CA ASP A 810 -14.78 36.18 -75.70
C ASP A 810 -14.03 35.22 -76.63
N LYS A 811 -12.73 35.44 -76.84
CA LYS A 811 -11.88 34.63 -77.73
C LYS A 811 -11.40 33.30 -77.13
N SER A 812 -11.35 33.19 -75.80
CA SER A 812 -10.91 31.97 -75.12
C SER A 812 -11.78 30.78 -75.53
N GLN A 813 -11.12 29.67 -75.84
CA GLN A 813 -11.78 28.40 -76.19
C GLN A 813 -12.12 27.57 -74.93
N ALA A 814 -11.66 28.01 -73.75
CA ALA A 814 -11.97 27.35 -72.50
C ALA A 814 -13.45 27.56 -72.11
N ASN A 815 -14.01 26.59 -71.39
CA ASN A 815 -15.37 26.67 -70.86
C ASN A 815 -15.39 27.56 -69.61
N ILE A 816 -15.45 28.86 -69.82
CA ILE A 816 -15.53 29.86 -68.75
C ILE A 816 -16.98 29.95 -68.24
N PRO A 817 -17.25 29.75 -66.93
CA PRO A 817 -18.59 29.89 -66.37
C PRO A 817 -19.21 31.25 -66.67
N LYS A 818 -20.52 31.29 -67.00
CA LYS A 818 -21.28 32.52 -67.29
C LYS A 818 -20.61 33.48 -68.31
N LYS A 819 -19.78 32.95 -69.22
CA LYS A 819 -19.02 33.69 -70.25
C LYS A 819 -19.87 34.70 -71.02
N THR A 820 -21.04 34.28 -71.50
CA THR A 820 -21.94 35.11 -72.31
C THR A 820 -22.45 36.34 -71.54
N GLU A 821 -22.80 36.16 -70.27
CA GLU A 821 -23.29 37.22 -69.39
C GLU A 821 -22.19 38.25 -69.12
N ILE A 822 -20.98 37.81 -68.78
CA ILE A 822 -19.81 38.68 -68.54
C ILE A 822 -19.49 39.52 -69.78
N VAL A 823 -19.37 38.87 -70.95
CA VAL A 823 -19.05 39.57 -72.22
C VAL A 823 -20.17 40.54 -72.61
N SER A 824 -21.44 40.16 -72.40
CA SER A 824 -22.58 41.02 -72.72
C SER A 824 -22.60 42.28 -71.83
N ALA A 825 -22.38 42.14 -70.53
CA ALA A 825 -22.35 43.23 -69.58
C ALA A 825 -21.21 44.22 -69.89
N LEU A 826 -19.99 43.71 -70.11
CA LEU A 826 -18.85 44.55 -70.49
C LEU A 826 -19.06 45.24 -71.85
N THR A 827 -19.70 44.56 -72.80
CA THR A 827 -20.02 45.14 -74.12
C THR A 827 -20.99 46.32 -74.02
N LEU A 828 -22.02 46.20 -73.17
CA LEU A 828 -22.98 47.28 -72.93
C LEU A 828 -22.34 48.49 -72.24
N LEU A 829 -21.42 48.26 -71.29
CA LEU A 829 -20.71 49.33 -70.57
C LEU A 829 -19.71 50.07 -71.46
N LEU A 830 -18.91 49.33 -72.24
CA LEU A 830 -17.86 49.90 -73.10
C LEU A 830 -18.41 50.54 -74.37
N GLY A 831 -19.50 49.99 -74.91
CA GLY A 831 -20.04 50.34 -76.22
C GLY A 831 -19.07 50.03 -77.38
N PRO A 832 -19.44 50.39 -78.62
CA PRO A 832 -18.60 50.13 -79.80
C PRO A 832 -17.35 51.02 -79.84
N ASN A 833 -17.43 52.26 -79.33
CA ASN A 833 -16.35 53.26 -79.38
C ASN A 833 -16.16 53.99 -78.03
N GLY A 834 -15.00 54.66 -77.88
CA GLY A 834 -14.60 55.58 -76.79
C GLY A 834 -15.67 56.55 -76.29
N THR A 835 -16.62 56.87 -77.17
CA THR A 835 -17.62 57.92 -77.07
C THR A 835 -19.02 57.41 -76.71
N SER A 836 -19.18 56.12 -76.42
CA SER A 836 -20.45 55.56 -75.95
C SER A 836 -21.00 56.35 -74.76
N PRO A 837 -22.32 56.68 -74.73
CA PRO A 837 -22.92 57.41 -73.61
C PRO A 837 -22.66 56.74 -72.26
N CYS A 838 -22.67 55.40 -72.19
CA CYS A 838 -22.42 54.65 -70.96
C CYS A 838 -21.01 54.90 -70.40
N TRP A 839 -19.98 54.72 -71.23
CA TRP A 839 -18.59 54.94 -70.82
C TRP A 839 -18.29 56.42 -70.51
N ARG A 840 -18.86 57.33 -71.29
CA ARG A 840 -18.74 58.77 -71.06
C ARG A 840 -19.32 59.16 -69.70
N TYR A 841 -20.47 58.60 -69.31
CA TYR A 841 -21.08 58.85 -68.01
C TYR A 841 -20.29 58.23 -66.86
N LEU A 842 -19.71 57.03 -67.03
CA LEU A 842 -18.79 56.45 -66.04
C LEU A 842 -17.50 57.26 -65.85
N ASN A 843 -17.00 57.91 -66.91
CA ASN A 843 -15.82 58.77 -66.84
C ASN A 843 -16.11 60.18 -66.31
N LYS A 844 -17.18 60.82 -66.79
CA LYS A 844 -17.52 62.20 -66.43
C LYS A 844 -18.31 62.29 -65.13
N GLY A 845 -19.04 61.24 -64.74
CA GLY A 845 -19.80 61.18 -63.50
C GLY A 845 -18.95 61.25 -62.23
N THR A 846 -17.61 61.12 -62.34
CA THR A 846 -16.66 61.23 -61.24
C THR A 846 -15.91 62.55 -61.14
N HIS A 847 -16.14 63.49 -62.06
CA HIS A 847 -15.45 64.79 -62.08
C HIS A 847 -16.45 65.94 -61.95
N ASP A 848 -16.08 66.95 -61.15
CA ASP A 848 -16.85 68.19 -61.03
C ASP A 848 -16.40 69.17 -62.12
N GLU A 849 -17.00 69.07 -63.30
CA GLU A 849 -16.77 69.97 -64.44
C GLU A 849 -17.91 70.99 -64.55
N ASP A 850 -17.59 72.27 -64.75
CA ASP A 850 -18.58 73.32 -65.00
C ASP A 850 -19.33 73.05 -66.34
N ASN A 851 -20.67 73.13 -66.32
CA ASN A 851 -21.58 72.96 -67.47
C ASN A 851 -21.72 71.53 -68.04
N LEU A 852 -21.72 70.49 -67.19
CA LEU A 852 -22.13 69.15 -67.63
C LEU A 852 -23.64 69.09 -67.93
N PRO A 853 -24.07 68.49 -69.07
CA PRO A 853 -25.48 68.22 -69.32
C PRO A 853 -26.04 67.22 -68.29
N GLU A 854 -27.33 67.32 -67.96
CA GLU A 854 -28.00 66.37 -67.06
C GLU A 854 -27.83 64.92 -67.53
N PHE A 855 -27.66 64.01 -66.57
CA PHE A 855 -27.52 62.59 -66.86
C PHE A 855 -28.87 61.97 -67.20
N ASP A 856 -28.96 61.33 -68.37
CA ASP A 856 -30.14 60.59 -68.80
C ASP A 856 -30.38 59.36 -67.91
N GLN A 857 -31.56 59.30 -67.28
CA GLN A 857 -31.99 58.21 -66.40
C GLN A 857 -31.88 56.83 -67.07
N HIS A 858 -32.25 56.69 -68.34
CA HIS A 858 -32.23 55.42 -69.04
C HIS A 858 -30.79 54.93 -69.27
N ILE A 859 -29.85 55.84 -69.54
CA ILE A 859 -28.42 55.50 -69.69
C ILE A 859 -27.82 55.10 -68.34
N VAL A 860 -28.11 55.84 -67.27
CA VAL A 860 -27.63 55.49 -65.91
C VAL A 860 -28.22 54.14 -65.46
N GLY A 861 -29.51 53.91 -65.72
CA GLY A 861 -30.18 52.64 -65.43
C GLY A 861 -29.56 51.45 -66.19
N LYS A 862 -29.13 51.65 -67.45
CA LYS A 862 -28.38 50.64 -68.21
C LYS A 862 -27.04 50.31 -67.56
N ILE A 863 -26.27 51.33 -67.17
CA ILE A 863 -24.96 51.14 -66.51
C ILE A 863 -25.13 50.30 -65.24
N VAL A 864 -26.03 50.72 -64.35
CA VAL A 864 -26.29 50.01 -63.09
C VAL A 864 -26.72 48.57 -63.35
N SER A 865 -27.66 48.35 -64.28
CA SER A 865 -28.15 47.00 -64.58
C SER A 865 -27.07 46.09 -65.19
N SER A 866 -26.18 46.63 -66.03
CA SER A 866 -25.04 45.89 -66.56
C SER A 866 -24.01 45.53 -65.47
N LEU A 867 -23.79 46.41 -64.48
CA LEU A 867 -22.92 46.09 -63.34
C LEU A 867 -23.52 45.02 -62.43
N GLU A 868 -24.85 45.04 -62.22
CA GLU A 868 -25.54 43.99 -61.48
C GLU A 868 -25.46 42.63 -62.20
N GLN A 869 -25.62 42.62 -63.52
CA GLN A 869 -25.45 41.42 -64.31
C GLN A 869 -24.01 40.90 -64.21
N LEU A 870 -23.02 41.80 -64.28
CA LEU A 870 -21.61 41.43 -64.16
C LEU A 870 -21.28 40.88 -62.76
N ASP A 871 -21.77 41.50 -61.68
CA ASP A 871 -21.58 41.00 -60.31
C ASP A 871 -22.26 39.63 -60.11
N SER A 872 -23.49 39.46 -60.59
CA SER A 872 -24.21 38.18 -60.52
C SER A 872 -23.52 37.08 -61.33
N ALA A 873 -22.79 37.45 -62.39
CA ALA A 873 -22.05 36.49 -63.21
C ALA A 873 -20.71 36.05 -62.59
N LEU A 874 -20.16 36.83 -61.66
CA LEU A 874 -18.85 36.58 -61.05
C LEU A 874 -18.91 35.91 -59.68
N ASN A 875 -20.05 35.98 -59.01
CA ASN A 875 -20.27 35.39 -57.69
C ASN A 875 -21.02 34.04 -57.77
#